data_AF-A0AAJ4ZR05-F1
#
_entry.id   AF-A0AAJ4ZR05-F1
#
_cell.length_a   1.000
_cell.length_b   1.000
_cell.length_c   1.000
_cell.angle_alpha   90.00
_cell.angle_beta   90.00
_cell.angle_gamma   90.00
#
_symmetry.space_group_name_H-M   'P 1'
#
loop_
_entity.id
_entity.type
_entity.pdbx_description
1 polymer ?
#
loop_
_entity_poly.entity_id
_entity_poly.type
_entity_poly.pdbx_seq_one_letter_code
_entity_poly.pdbx_strand_id
1 'polypeptide(L)'
;MHQINLEKMSPVIQAHDGVAYPDTCVGTDSHTPHVDALGVIAIGVGGLEAENVMLGRASWMRLPDIVGVELTGQRQPGITATDIVLALTEFLRKQKVVGAYLEFYGEGASKLTLGDRATISNMAPEYGATAAMFSIDQQTLDYLRLTGRSDEQVKLVETYAKTAGLWSDTLKNAEYERVLRFDLSSVVRNMAGPSNPHARVATTDLAARGIAGKWEDTPGQMPDGAVIIAAITSCTNTSNPRNVIAAGLLARNANRLGLTRKPWVKTSLAPGSKAVELYLKESGLKEELEKLGFGIVAFACTTCNGMSGALDPKIQQEIIDRDLYATAVLSGNRNFDGRIHPYAKQAFLASPPLVVAYAIAGTVRFDIERDSFGTDANGKPILLKDLWPTDEEIDAIVRASVKPEQFRQVYIPMFEQRSETAAKVSPLYDWRPQSTYIRRPPYWEGALAGERTLKGLRPLAVLGDNITTDHLSPSNAILPNSAAGEYLARMGLPEEDFNSYATHRGDHLTAQRATFANPTLVNEMAVVDGKVQKGSLARIEPDGKVTRMWEAIETYMERKQPLIVIAGADYGQGSSRDWAAKGVRLAGVEAIVAEGFERIHRTNLIGMGVLPLEFKPGTTRLTLGIDGTETFDVIGERKPRTDLRLVIHRKNGERVEVPVTCRLDSDEEVSIYEAGGVLQRFAQDFLESNKEAA
;
A
#
# COMPACT_ATOMS: atom_id res chain seq x y z
N MET A 1 -9.65 -2.58 7.64
CA MET A 1 -9.49 -1.27 8.30
C MET A 1 -10.23 -0.20 7.51
N HIS A 2 -9.78 0.19 6.31
CA HIS A 2 -10.44 1.23 5.49
C HIS A 2 -11.92 1.02 5.21
N GLN A 3 -12.32 -0.22 4.90
CA GLN A 3 -13.74 -0.55 4.74
C GLN A 3 -14.54 -0.33 6.04
N ILE A 4 -13.97 -0.68 7.20
CA ILE A 4 -14.59 -0.44 8.51
C ILE A 4 -14.64 1.06 8.83
N ASN A 5 -13.63 1.82 8.41
CA ASN A 5 -13.64 3.27 8.55
C ASN A 5 -14.79 3.89 7.76
N LEU A 6 -14.90 3.53 6.48
CA LEU A 6 -15.96 3.96 5.59
C LEU A 6 -17.35 3.52 6.08
N GLU A 7 -17.51 2.28 6.54
CA GLU A 7 -18.80 1.70 6.96
C GLU A 7 -19.22 2.07 8.39
N LYS A 8 -18.29 2.47 9.28
CA LYS A 8 -18.64 2.78 10.68
C LYS A 8 -17.82 3.86 11.37
N MET A 9 -16.48 3.84 11.30
CA MET A 9 -15.66 4.66 12.21
C MET A 9 -15.79 6.16 11.94
N SER A 10 -15.80 6.57 10.67
CA SER A 10 -15.98 7.99 10.35
C SER A 10 -17.44 8.41 10.54
N PRO A 11 -17.71 9.46 11.35
CA PRO A 11 -19.01 10.09 11.44
C PRO A 11 -19.23 11.14 10.34
N VAL A 12 -18.22 11.44 9.50
CA VAL A 12 -18.14 12.57 8.56
C VAL A 12 -18.11 13.93 9.25
N ILE A 13 -19.04 14.20 10.16
CA ILE A 13 -19.07 15.35 11.05
C ILE A 13 -19.08 14.84 12.49
N GLN A 14 -18.08 15.26 13.27
CA GLN A 14 -17.95 14.99 14.69
C GLN A 14 -18.86 15.94 15.49
N ALA A 15 -19.31 15.49 16.67
CA ALA A 15 -19.92 16.35 17.67
C ALA A 15 -19.33 16.01 19.05
N HIS A 16 -18.59 16.95 19.64
CA HIS A 16 -17.97 16.78 20.94
C HIS A 16 -18.15 18.05 21.78
N ASP A 17 -18.58 17.89 23.04
CA ASP A 17 -18.80 19.01 23.98
C ASP A 17 -19.61 20.19 23.41
N GLY A 18 -20.65 19.88 22.64
CA GLY A 18 -21.54 20.87 22.02
C GLY A 18 -20.97 21.55 20.77
N VAL A 19 -19.79 21.14 20.29
CA VAL A 19 -19.15 21.66 19.08
C VAL A 19 -19.20 20.61 17.98
N ALA A 20 -19.75 20.99 16.83
CA ALA A 20 -19.71 20.18 15.60
C ALA A 20 -18.56 20.62 14.70
N TYR A 21 -17.82 19.68 14.11
CA TYR A 21 -16.69 19.95 13.24
C TYR A 21 -16.47 18.80 12.23
N PRO A 22 -15.81 19.05 11.08
CA PRO A 22 -15.55 18.00 10.10
C PRO A 22 -14.64 16.93 10.68
N ASP A 23 -14.92 15.68 10.33
CA ASP A 23 -14.01 14.58 10.62
C ASP A 23 -12.72 14.75 9.80
N THR A 24 -11.60 14.45 10.44
CA THR A 24 -10.28 14.41 9.79
C THR A 24 -9.47 13.26 10.39
N CYS A 25 -8.60 12.65 9.59
CA CYS A 25 -7.89 11.45 10.04
C CYS A 25 -6.46 11.39 9.50
N VAL A 26 -5.53 11.01 10.36
CA VAL A 26 -4.26 10.42 9.92
C VAL A 26 -4.31 8.93 10.21
N GLY A 27 -3.92 8.10 9.25
CA GLY A 27 -3.94 6.65 9.41
C GLY A 27 -2.60 6.03 9.08
N THR A 28 -2.19 5.01 9.84
CA THR A 28 -0.92 4.29 9.67
C THR A 28 -0.90 3.33 8.48
N ASP A 29 -1.69 3.64 7.45
CA ASP A 29 -1.74 2.95 6.16
C ASP A 29 -1.85 3.99 5.04
N SER A 30 -1.20 3.73 3.91
CA SER A 30 -1.19 4.69 2.79
C SER A 30 -2.57 4.91 2.19
N HIS A 31 -3.47 3.92 2.21
CA HIS A 31 -4.79 4.02 1.59
C HIS A 31 -5.88 4.53 2.53
N THR A 32 -5.48 5.18 3.64
CA THR A 32 -6.37 5.98 4.49
C THR A 32 -7.26 6.95 3.71
N PRO A 33 -6.82 7.56 2.59
CA PRO A 33 -7.68 8.34 1.68
C PRO A 33 -8.93 7.63 1.17
N HIS A 34 -9.10 6.31 1.36
CA HIS A 34 -10.34 5.61 1.05
C HIS A 34 -11.59 6.29 1.64
N VAL A 35 -11.48 6.89 2.82
CA VAL A 35 -12.60 7.58 3.49
C VAL A 35 -12.84 8.99 2.95
N ASP A 36 -11.93 9.54 2.14
CA ASP A 36 -12.09 10.87 1.52
C ASP A 36 -13.31 10.95 0.59
N ALA A 37 -13.79 9.79 0.13
CA ALA A 37 -15.04 9.65 -0.61
C ALA A 37 -16.29 10.15 0.15
N LEU A 38 -16.23 10.23 1.49
CA LEU A 38 -17.29 10.78 2.33
C LEU A 38 -17.23 12.31 2.50
N GLY A 39 -16.22 12.99 1.96
CA GLY A 39 -15.93 14.40 2.24
C GLY A 39 -15.12 14.62 3.51
N VAL A 40 -14.29 13.63 3.87
CA VAL A 40 -13.38 13.64 5.02
C VAL A 40 -11.97 13.91 4.52
N ILE A 41 -11.17 14.68 5.24
CA ILE A 41 -9.74 14.82 4.92
C ILE A 41 -9.00 13.72 5.67
N ALA A 42 -8.58 12.67 4.96
CA ALA A 42 -7.85 11.56 5.57
C ALA A 42 -6.57 11.21 4.80
N ILE A 43 -5.44 11.19 5.50
CA ILE A 43 -4.13 10.98 4.88
C ILE A 43 -3.40 9.79 5.47
N GLY A 44 -2.63 9.10 4.62
CA GLY A 44 -1.73 8.05 5.06
C GLY A 44 -0.45 8.64 5.68
N VAL A 45 -0.08 8.18 6.86
CA VAL A 45 1.14 8.57 7.58
C VAL A 45 1.87 7.33 8.11
N GLY A 46 3.11 7.48 8.56
CA GLY A 46 3.79 6.40 9.26
C GLY A 46 3.40 6.28 10.73
N GLY A 47 3.80 5.18 11.37
CA GLY A 47 3.49 4.91 12.78
C GLY A 47 3.92 6.02 13.72
N LEU A 48 5.15 6.53 13.55
CA LEU A 48 5.72 7.59 14.38
C LEU A 48 4.96 8.92 14.27
N GLU A 49 4.49 9.28 13.07
CA GLU A 49 3.69 10.49 12.89
C GLU A 49 2.30 10.34 13.50
N ALA A 50 1.67 9.17 13.36
CA ALA A 50 0.40 8.90 14.04
C ALA A 50 0.56 8.90 15.58
N GLU A 51 1.64 8.32 16.10
CA GLU A 51 1.99 8.37 17.53
C GLU A 51 2.14 9.82 18.00
N ASN A 52 2.81 10.67 17.22
CA ASN A 52 2.93 12.12 17.49
C ASN A 52 1.54 12.78 17.66
N VAL A 53 0.60 12.46 16.76
CA VAL A 53 -0.79 12.97 16.83
C VAL A 53 -1.54 12.42 18.03
N MET A 54 -1.40 11.12 18.32
CA MET A 54 -2.03 10.49 19.49
C MET A 54 -1.55 11.08 20.82
N LEU A 55 -0.34 11.64 20.85
CA LEU A 55 0.25 12.31 22.01
C LEU A 55 -0.11 13.81 22.10
N GLY A 56 -1.02 14.28 21.23
CA GLY A 56 -1.56 15.65 21.28
C GLY A 56 -0.80 16.67 20.44
N ARG A 57 0.20 16.26 19.65
CA ARG A 57 0.89 17.17 18.72
C ARG A 57 0.17 17.23 17.37
N ALA A 58 0.26 18.35 16.67
CA ALA A 58 -0.29 18.45 15.32
C ALA A 58 0.53 17.62 14.31
N SER A 59 -0.13 17.08 13.28
CA SER A 59 0.57 16.67 12.05
C SER A 59 0.89 17.93 11.25
N TRP A 60 2.18 18.29 11.21
CA TRP A 60 2.64 19.46 10.48
C TRP A 60 2.93 19.09 9.03
N MET A 61 2.34 19.85 8.12
CA MET A 61 2.58 19.73 6.70
C MET A 61 2.64 21.11 6.07
N ARG A 62 3.37 21.22 4.95
CA ARG A 62 3.23 22.40 4.10
C ARG A 62 1.81 22.49 3.58
N LEU A 63 1.32 23.71 3.37
CA LEU A 63 0.07 23.93 2.67
C LEU A 63 0.14 23.19 1.31
N PRO A 64 -0.76 22.23 1.05
CA PRO A 64 -0.69 21.41 -0.16
C PRO A 64 -1.22 22.19 -1.37
N ASP A 65 -0.70 21.85 -2.54
CA ASP A 65 -1.30 22.26 -3.80
C ASP A 65 -2.64 21.52 -3.98
N ILE A 66 -3.71 22.27 -4.24
CA ILE A 66 -5.05 21.70 -4.46
C ILE A 66 -5.33 21.68 -5.96
N VAL A 67 -5.57 20.49 -6.51
CA VAL A 67 -5.86 20.27 -7.92
C VAL A 67 -7.30 19.79 -8.07
N GLY A 68 -8.10 20.56 -8.81
CA GLY A 68 -9.45 20.17 -9.18
C GLY A 68 -9.43 19.11 -10.28
N VAL A 69 -10.19 18.02 -10.12
CA VAL A 69 -10.37 16.98 -11.13
C VAL A 69 -11.83 16.94 -11.55
N GLU A 70 -12.13 17.57 -12.69
CA GLU A 70 -13.46 17.62 -13.28
C GLU A 70 -13.75 16.29 -14.00
N LEU A 71 -14.66 15.49 -13.42
CA LEU A 71 -15.20 14.29 -14.02
C LEU A 71 -16.42 14.64 -14.88
N THR A 72 -16.36 14.29 -16.15
CA THR A 72 -17.43 14.49 -17.14
C THR A 72 -17.96 13.16 -17.65
N GLY A 73 -19.09 13.19 -18.38
CA GLY A 73 -19.67 11.99 -18.97
C GLY A 73 -20.24 11.03 -17.93
N GLN A 74 -20.34 9.74 -18.29
CA GLN A 74 -20.86 8.71 -17.39
C GLN A 74 -20.26 7.33 -17.68
N ARG A 75 -20.24 6.49 -16.65
CA ARG A 75 -19.83 5.08 -16.73
C ARG A 75 -20.62 4.35 -17.82
N GLN A 76 -19.92 3.67 -18.72
CA GLN A 76 -20.52 2.85 -19.78
C GLN A 76 -21.02 1.50 -19.23
N PRO A 77 -22.01 0.85 -19.89
CA PRO A 77 -22.51 -0.46 -19.46
C PRO A 77 -21.40 -1.51 -19.35
N GLY A 78 -21.43 -2.31 -18.28
CA GLY A 78 -20.46 -3.38 -18.07
C GLY A 78 -19.06 -2.93 -17.64
N ILE A 79 -18.84 -1.62 -17.44
CA ILE A 79 -17.62 -1.04 -16.88
C ILE A 79 -17.77 -0.92 -15.36
N THR A 80 -16.74 -1.32 -14.63
CA THR A 80 -16.73 -1.34 -13.16
C THR A 80 -16.02 -0.12 -12.56
N ALA A 81 -16.18 0.10 -11.25
CA ALA A 81 -15.40 1.10 -10.53
C ALA A 81 -13.89 0.84 -10.62
N THR A 82 -13.49 -0.44 -10.69
CA THR A 82 -12.09 -0.83 -10.84
C THR A 82 -11.55 -0.36 -12.18
N ASP A 83 -12.33 -0.49 -13.25
CA ASP A 83 -11.92 -0.04 -14.59
C ASP A 83 -11.69 1.48 -14.63
N ILE A 84 -12.59 2.24 -13.97
CA ILE A 84 -12.51 3.70 -13.85
C ILE A 84 -11.25 4.10 -13.07
N VAL A 85 -11.01 3.52 -11.89
CA VAL A 85 -9.86 3.92 -11.08
C VAL A 85 -8.53 3.56 -11.73
N LEU A 86 -8.43 2.45 -12.46
CA LEU A 86 -7.21 2.10 -13.19
C LEU A 86 -6.94 3.10 -14.33
N ALA A 87 -7.98 3.56 -15.04
CA ALA A 87 -7.88 4.62 -16.04
C ALA A 87 -7.49 5.98 -15.45
N LEU A 88 -8.10 6.36 -14.33
CA LEU A 88 -7.74 7.57 -13.60
C LEU A 88 -6.32 7.50 -13.04
N THR A 89 -5.88 6.36 -12.54
CA THR A 89 -4.53 6.17 -11.99
C THR A 89 -3.46 6.41 -13.06
N GLU A 90 -3.63 5.82 -14.26
CA GLU A 90 -2.75 6.09 -15.41
C GLU A 90 -2.74 7.58 -15.77
N PHE A 91 -3.93 8.19 -15.89
CA PHE A 91 -4.08 9.59 -16.27
C PHE A 91 -3.41 10.53 -15.25
N LEU A 92 -3.75 10.39 -13.96
CA LEU A 92 -3.26 11.26 -12.89
C LEU A 92 -1.74 11.12 -12.68
N ARG A 93 -1.17 9.91 -12.86
CA ARG A 93 0.29 9.75 -12.88
C ARG A 93 0.95 10.54 -14.01
N LYS A 94 0.39 10.49 -15.23
CA LYS A 94 0.89 11.31 -16.36
C LYS A 94 0.76 12.81 -16.08
N GLN A 95 -0.23 13.21 -15.27
CA GLN A 95 -0.44 14.60 -14.85
C GLN A 95 0.48 15.06 -13.69
N LYS A 96 1.32 14.18 -13.12
CA LYS A 96 2.29 14.53 -12.07
C LYS A 96 1.66 15.23 -10.85
N VAL A 97 0.67 14.59 -10.24
CA VAL A 97 -0.04 15.11 -9.04
C VAL A 97 0.59 14.66 -7.72
N VAL A 98 1.88 14.34 -7.71
CA VAL A 98 2.57 13.83 -6.51
C VAL A 98 2.56 14.89 -5.40
N GLY A 99 2.09 14.51 -4.22
CA GLY A 99 2.00 15.39 -3.05
C GLY A 99 0.77 16.30 -3.01
N ALA A 100 0.08 16.50 -4.15
CA ALA A 100 -1.10 17.34 -4.24
C ALA A 100 -2.32 16.73 -3.52
N TYR A 101 -3.28 17.58 -3.19
CA TYR A 101 -4.61 17.19 -2.74
C TYR A 101 -5.53 17.28 -3.94
N LEU A 102 -6.21 16.18 -4.27
CA LEU A 102 -7.16 16.16 -5.37
C LEU A 102 -8.57 16.36 -4.83
N GLU A 103 -9.35 17.18 -5.52
CA GLU A 103 -10.79 17.32 -5.29
C GLU A 103 -11.54 16.97 -6.57
N PHE A 104 -12.34 15.90 -6.51
CA PHE A 104 -13.12 15.41 -7.64
C PHE A 104 -14.49 16.08 -7.68
N TYR A 105 -14.83 16.69 -8.81
CA TYR A 105 -16.09 17.41 -9.00
C TYR A 105 -16.64 17.22 -10.43
N GLY A 106 -17.78 17.84 -10.74
CA GLY A 106 -18.40 17.82 -12.06
C GLY A 106 -19.54 16.81 -12.22
N GLU A 107 -20.20 16.84 -13.37
CA GLU A 107 -21.39 16.01 -13.66
C GLU A 107 -21.11 14.52 -13.46
N GLY A 108 -19.96 14.05 -13.93
CA GLY A 108 -19.54 12.65 -13.81
C GLY A 108 -19.40 12.22 -12.34
N ALA A 109 -18.82 13.07 -11.49
CA ALA A 109 -18.63 12.78 -10.06
C ALA A 109 -19.98 12.60 -9.32
N SER A 110 -20.98 13.41 -9.68
CA SER A 110 -22.33 13.34 -9.09
C SER A 110 -23.07 12.03 -9.39
N LYS A 111 -22.73 11.36 -10.50
CA LYS A 111 -23.34 10.09 -10.95
C LYS A 111 -22.66 8.85 -10.35
N LEU A 112 -21.49 9.00 -9.74
CA LEU A 112 -20.79 7.90 -9.09
C LEU A 112 -21.44 7.58 -7.75
N THR A 113 -21.65 6.28 -7.48
CA THR A 113 -22.06 5.84 -6.15
C THR A 113 -20.92 6.07 -5.15
N LEU A 114 -21.22 6.07 -3.84
CA LEU A 114 -20.15 6.22 -2.86
C LEU A 114 -19.11 5.09 -2.93
N GLY A 115 -19.54 3.86 -3.27
CA GLY A 115 -18.61 2.75 -3.48
C GLY A 115 -17.62 3.01 -4.62
N ASP A 116 -18.07 3.68 -5.69
CA ASP A 116 -17.20 4.03 -6.82
C ASP A 116 -16.20 5.12 -6.43
N ARG A 117 -16.68 6.15 -5.71
CA ARG A 117 -15.84 7.23 -5.15
C ARG A 117 -14.77 6.67 -4.22
N ALA A 118 -15.15 5.76 -3.32
CA ALA A 118 -14.24 5.14 -2.37
C ALA A 118 -13.17 4.29 -3.07
N THR A 119 -13.51 3.59 -4.16
CA THR A 119 -12.53 2.90 -5.01
C THR A 119 -11.53 3.90 -5.62
N ILE A 120 -11.97 5.07 -6.09
CA ILE A 120 -11.10 6.13 -6.65
C ILE A 120 -10.20 6.74 -5.58
N SER A 121 -10.76 7.14 -4.44
CA SER A 121 -10.00 7.77 -3.35
C SER A 121 -9.00 6.82 -2.71
N ASN A 122 -9.33 5.52 -2.64
CA ASN A 122 -8.40 4.50 -2.13
C ASN A 122 -7.05 4.50 -2.85
N MET A 123 -7.06 4.68 -4.17
CA MET A 123 -5.85 4.61 -5.00
C MET A 123 -5.05 5.91 -5.02
N ALA A 124 -5.35 6.88 -4.12
CA ALA A 124 -4.57 8.11 -3.97
C ALA A 124 -3.04 7.90 -3.95
N PRO A 125 -2.52 6.95 -3.16
CA PRO A 125 -1.09 6.68 -3.14
C PRO A 125 -0.57 6.15 -4.48
N GLU A 126 -1.39 5.44 -5.24
CA GLU A 126 -0.99 4.83 -6.52
C GLU A 126 -0.90 5.85 -7.64
N TYR A 127 -1.60 7.00 -7.57
CA TYR A 127 -1.37 8.16 -8.45
C TYR A 127 -0.54 9.30 -7.82
N GLY A 128 -0.18 9.16 -6.54
CA GLY A 128 0.80 10.00 -5.84
C GLY A 128 0.19 11.16 -5.07
N ALA A 129 -1.13 11.32 -5.09
CA ALA A 129 -1.80 12.33 -4.31
C ALA A 129 -1.72 12.02 -2.81
N THR A 130 -1.75 13.07 -1.99
CA THR A 130 -1.81 12.93 -0.53
C THR A 130 -3.24 12.64 -0.05
N ALA A 131 -4.23 13.24 -0.71
CA ALA A 131 -5.66 13.10 -0.45
C ALA A 131 -6.45 13.11 -1.78
N ALA A 132 -7.64 12.53 -1.78
CA ALA A 132 -8.47 12.34 -2.97
C ALA A 132 -9.96 12.49 -2.64
N MET A 133 -10.41 13.73 -2.52
CA MET A 133 -11.68 14.09 -1.91
C MET A 133 -12.85 14.13 -2.88
N PHE A 134 -14.02 13.74 -2.38
CA PHE A 134 -15.31 14.05 -2.98
C PHE A 134 -16.11 14.90 -1.99
N SER A 135 -16.80 15.94 -2.46
CA SER A 135 -17.64 16.80 -1.63
C SER A 135 -18.80 16.02 -0.97
N ILE A 136 -19.28 16.51 0.17
CA ILE A 136 -20.47 15.96 0.83
C ILE A 136 -21.71 16.25 -0.02
N ASP A 137 -22.48 15.21 -0.36
CA ASP A 137 -23.70 15.32 -1.14
C ASP A 137 -24.73 14.24 -0.78
N GLN A 138 -25.77 14.09 -1.62
CA GLN A 138 -26.82 13.10 -1.40
C GLN A 138 -26.28 11.66 -1.41
N GLN A 139 -25.27 11.34 -2.23
CA GLN A 139 -24.66 9.99 -2.24
C GLN A 139 -23.98 9.70 -0.90
N THR A 140 -23.38 10.71 -0.27
CA THR A 140 -22.88 10.59 1.11
C THR A 140 -23.99 10.24 2.09
N LEU A 141 -25.11 10.98 2.09
CA LEU A 141 -26.21 10.71 3.02
C LEU A 141 -26.86 9.34 2.78
N ASP A 142 -27.07 8.96 1.52
CA ASP A 142 -27.65 7.66 1.17
C ASP A 142 -26.76 6.50 1.62
N TYR A 143 -25.44 6.64 1.48
CA TYR A 143 -24.51 5.64 1.99
C TYR A 143 -24.51 5.58 3.53
N LEU A 144 -24.54 6.72 4.23
CA LEU A 144 -24.63 6.72 5.70
C LEU A 144 -25.89 6.01 6.18
N ARG A 145 -27.04 6.23 5.52
CA ARG A 145 -28.29 5.48 5.80
C ARG A 145 -28.13 3.99 5.49
N LEU A 146 -27.60 3.64 4.32
CA LEU A 146 -27.38 2.25 3.88
C LEU A 146 -26.52 1.46 4.88
N THR A 147 -25.51 2.11 5.45
CA THR A 147 -24.58 1.51 6.42
C THR A 147 -25.06 1.60 7.86
N GLY A 148 -26.33 1.98 8.07
CA GLY A 148 -26.99 1.93 9.36
C GLY A 148 -26.55 3.00 10.36
N ARG A 149 -25.99 4.14 9.90
CA ARG A 149 -25.81 5.32 10.77
C ARG A 149 -27.16 5.81 11.28
N SER A 150 -27.17 6.46 12.44
CA SER A 150 -28.40 7.01 13.03
C SER A 150 -28.92 8.19 12.21
N ASP A 151 -30.23 8.39 12.23
CA ASP A 151 -30.87 9.54 11.57
C ASP A 151 -30.34 10.87 12.12
N GLU A 152 -30.01 10.91 13.42
CA GLU A 152 -29.37 12.05 14.09
C GLU A 152 -28.01 12.38 13.47
N GLN A 153 -27.15 11.37 13.26
CA GLN A 153 -25.86 11.57 12.62
C GLN A 153 -26.01 12.04 11.17
N VAL A 154 -26.93 11.42 10.40
CA VAL A 154 -27.18 11.82 9.01
C VAL A 154 -27.67 13.26 8.94
N LYS A 155 -28.59 13.66 9.83
CA LYS A 155 -29.09 15.02 9.93
C LYS A 155 -28.01 16.02 10.35
N LEU A 156 -27.13 15.65 11.28
CA LEU A 156 -25.98 16.47 11.67
C LEU A 156 -25.07 16.73 10.48
N VAL A 157 -24.72 15.68 9.73
CA VAL A 157 -23.86 15.80 8.54
C VAL A 157 -24.47 16.74 7.51
N GLU A 158 -25.74 16.56 7.17
CA GLU A 158 -26.44 17.41 6.21
C GLU A 158 -26.51 18.87 6.68
N THR A 159 -26.91 19.09 7.93
CA THR A 159 -27.09 20.43 8.49
C THR A 159 -25.76 21.18 8.54
N TYR A 160 -24.71 20.53 9.05
CA TYR A 160 -23.39 21.11 9.15
C TYR A 160 -22.81 21.40 7.76
N ALA A 161 -22.81 20.43 6.85
CA ALA A 161 -22.23 20.61 5.51
C ALA A 161 -22.88 21.75 4.73
N LYS A 162 -24.22 21.88 4.80
CA LYS A 162 -24.94 23.00 4.16
C LYS A 162 -24.62 24.34 4.82
N THR A 163 -24.53 24.38 6.15
CA THR A 163 -24.28 25.62 6.90
C THR A 163 -22.84 26.11 6.75
N ALA A 164 -21.88 25.18 6.79
CA ALA A 164 -20.45 25.47 6.69
C ALA A 164 -19.95 25.64 5.24
N GLY A 165 -20.82 25.45 4.24
CA GLY A 165 -20.46 25.56 2.83
C GLY A 165 -19.66 24.37 2.27
N LEU A 166 -19.69 23.22 2.94
CA LEU A 166 -19.01 21.98 2.53
C LEU A 166 -19.90 21.06 1.68
N TRP A 167 -21.14 21.47 1.42
CA TRP A 167 -22.05 20.76 0.54
C TRP A 167 -21.68 20.99 -0.94
N SER A 168 -21.75 19.95 -1.75
CA SER A 168 -21.38 19.95 -3.18
C SER A 168 -21.92 21.14 -3.98
N ASP A 169 -23.17 21.56 -3.78
CA ASP A 169 -23.75 22.70 -4.49
C ASP A 169 -23.03 24.02 -4.20
N THR A 170 -22.57 24.22 -2.97
CA THR A 170 -21.84 25.43 -2.57
C THR A 170 -20.43 25.46 -3.17
N LEU A 171 -19.85 24.28 -3.41
CA LEU A 171 -18.51 24.12 -3.96
C LEU A 171 -18.45 24.16 -5.50
N LYS A 172 -19.58 24.29 -6.20
CA LYS A 172 -19.63 24.31 -7.68
C LYS A 172 -18.76 25.39 -8.33
N ASN A 173 -18.55 26.50 -7.64
CA ASN A 173 -17.74 27.62 -8.11
C ASN A 173 -16.38 27.70 -7.40
N ALA A 174 -15.93 26.62 -6.76
CA ALA A 174 -14.59 26.56 -6.17
C ALA A 174 -13.54 26.82 -7.25
N GLU A 175 -12.57 27.67 -6.94
CA GLU A 175 -11.46 28.00 -7.83
C GLU A 175 -10.24 27.16 -7.46
N TYR A 176 -9.72 26.42 -8.43
CA TYR A 176 -8.50 25.64 -8.28
C TYR A 176 -7.40 26.24 -9.14
N GLU A 177 -6.18 26.31 -8.60
CA GLU A 177 -5.00 26.78 -9.35
C GLU A 177 -4.74 25.93 -10.60
N ARG A 178 -5.02 24.63 -10.50
CA ARG A 178 -4.91 23.67 -11.58
C ARG A 178 -6.16 22.82 -11.68
N VAL A 179 -6.71 22.72 -12.89
CA VAL A 179 -7.86 21.87 -13.22
C VAL A 179 -7.46 20.81 -14.23
N LEU A 180 -7.75 19.55 -13.91
CA LEU A 180 -7.62 18.40 -14.79
C LEU A 180 -9.02 17.93 -15.20
N ARG A 181 -9.18 17.47 -16.44
CA ARG A 181 -10.47 16.99 -16.97
C ARG A 181 -10.37 15.52 -17.38
N PHE A 182 -11.36 14.73 -17.01
CA PHE A 182 -11.44 13.31 -17.35
C PHE A 182 -12.87 12.92 -17.73
N ASP A 183 -13.05 12.26 -18.88
CA ASP A 183 -14.37 11.78 -19.34
C ASP A 183 -14.55 10.30 -18.97
N LEU A 184 -15.51 10.03 -18.09
CA LEU A 184 -15.85 8.68 -17.64
C LEU A 184 -16.36 7.79 -18.79
N SER A 185 -16.88 8.38 -19.87
CA SER A 185 -17.40 7.66 -21.03
C SER A 185 -16.29 7.03 -21.87
N SER A 186 -15.05 7.50 -21.72
CA SER A 186 -13.88 6.97 -22.42
C SER A 186 -13.33 5.69 -21.81
N VAL A 187 -13.79 5.32 -20.60
CA VAL A 187 -13.29 4.17 -19.87
C VAL A 187 -13.77 2.87 -20.49
N VAL A 188 -12.82 1.99 -20.80
CA VAL A 188 -13.06 0.60 -21.24
C VAL A 188 -12.68 -0.38 -20.14
N ARG A 189 -12.96 -1.67 -20.32
CA ARG A 189 -12.58 -2.72 -19.37
C ARG A 189 -11.06 -2.87 -19.32
N ASN A 190 -10.47 -2.78 -18.13
CA ASN A 190 -9.04 -2.64 -17.91
C ASN A 190 -8.46 -3.71 -16.98
N MET A 191 -7.17 -3.93 -17.16
CA MET A 191 -6.26 -4.46 -16.15
C MET A 191 -5.14 -3.44 -15.90
N ALA A 192 -4.37 -3.60 -14.83
CA ALA A 192 -3.10 -2.91 -14.68
C ALA A 192 -1.97 -3.89 -14.37
N GLY A 193 -0.86 -3.72 -15.07
CA GLY A 193 0.32 -4.57 -14.97
C GLY A 193 0.97 -4.84 -16.34
N PRO A 194 2.05 -5.63 -16.34
CA PRO A 194 2.58 -6.31 -15.16
C PRO A 194 3.32 -5.38 -14.20
N SER A 195 3.25 -5.70 -12.91
CA SER A 195 4.13 -5.20 -11.84
C SER A 195 4.20 -3.69 -11.60
N ASN A 196 3.24 -2.95 -12.16
CA ASN A 196 3.09 -1.52 -11.97
C ASN A 196 1.58 -1.16 -11.95
N PRO A 197 1.07 -0.51 -10.88
CA PRO A 197 -0.36 -0.21 -10.75
C PRO A 197 -0.88 0.85 -11.72
N HIS A 198 0.00 1.69 -12.28
CA HIS A 198 -0.38 2.69 -13.30
C HIS A 198 -0.08 2.23 -14.73
N ALA A 199 0.45 1.01 -14.92
CA ALA A 199 0.59 0.39 -16.24
C ALA A 199 -0.75 -0.21 -16.70
N ARG A 200 -1.73 0.65 -16.98
CA ARG A 200 -3.04 0.22 -17.46
C ARG A 200 -2.94 -0.43 -18.84
N VAL A 201 -3.67 -1.53 -19.02
CA VAL A 201 -3.88 -2.18 -20.31
C VAL A 201 -5.37 -2.43 -20.49
N ALA A 202 -5.95 -1.95 -21.60
CA ALA A 202 -7.31 -2.34 -21.97
C ALA A 202 -7.35 -3.84 -22.28
N THR A 203 -8.39 -4.53 -21.84
CA THR A 203 -8.56 -5.98 -22.08
C THR A 203 -8.53 -6.35 -23.57
N THR A 204 -8.99 -5.46 -24.44
CA THR A 204 -8.93 -5.61 -25.91
C THR A 204 -7.51 -5.53 -26.49
N ASP A 205 -6.56 -4.96 -25.74
CA ASP A 205 -5.18 -4.72 -26.19
C ASP A 205 -4.17 -5.74 -25.63
N LEU A 206 -4.63 -6.72 -24.83
CA LEU A 206 -3.75 -7.69 -24.16
C LEU A 206 -2.84 -8.44 -25.14
N ALA A 207 -3.38 -8.85 -26.29
CA ALA A 207 -2.61 -9.53 -27.34
C ALA A 207 -1.58 -8.60 -28.00
N ALA A 208 -1.97 -7.35 -28.28
CA ALA A 208 -1.06 -6.34 -28.85
C ALA A 208 0.08 -5.97 -27.89
N ARG A 209 -0.15 -6.10 -26.58
CA ARG A 209 0.85 -5.92 -25.53
C ARG A 209 1.66 -7.17 -25.22
N GLY A 210 1.40 -8.29 -25.89
CA GLY A 210 2.09 -9.57 -25.67
C GLY A 210 1.78 -10.19 -24.30
N ILE A 211 0.70 -9.78 -23.64
CA ILE A 211 0.21 -10.39 -22.40
C ILE A 211 -0.60 -11.63 -22.77
N ALA A 212 -1.66 -11.46 -23.56
CA ALA A 212 -2.37 -12.57 -24.19
C ALA A 212 -1.60 -13.06 -25.44
N GLY A 213 -1.71 -14.33 -25.77
CA GLY A 213 -1.00 -14.94 -26.89
C GLY A 213 -1.22 -16.45 -26.98
N LYS A 214 -0.56 -17.10 -27.94
CA LYS A 214 -0.63 -18.56 -28.06
C LYS A 214 -0.01 -19.22 -26.83
N TRP A 215 -0.69 -20.24 -26.33
CA TRP A 215 -0.24 -21.07 -25.22
C TRP A 215 -0.62 -22.53 -25.47
N GLU A 216 0.04 -23.45 -24.78
CA GLU A 216 -0.18 -24.89 -24.92
C GLU A 216 -0.99 -25.42 -23.73
N ASP A 217 -2.17 -26.00 -24.00
CA ASP A 217 -2.95 -26.73 -23.00
C ASP A 217 -2.50 -28.19 -22.96
N THR A 218 -1.42 -28.44 -22.23
CA THR A 218 -0.92 -29.81 -22.01
C THR A 218 -1.64 -30.41 -20.79
N PRO A 219 -2.42 -31.50 -20.95
CA PRO A 219 -3.19 -32.06 -19.85
C PRO A 219 -2.33 -32.36 -18.62
N GLY A 220 -2.74 -31.84 -17.46
CA GLY A 220 -2.06 -32.05 -16.19
C GLY A 220 -0.82 -31.17 -15.96
N GLN A 221 -0.50 -30.25 -16.86
CA GLN A 221 0.60 -29.29 -16.71
C GLN A 221 0.08 -27.86 -16.67
N MET A 222 0.81 -26.98 -15.96
CA MET A 222 0.56 -25.56 -16.03
C MET A 222 1.10 -24.95 -17.33
N PRO A 223 0.34 -24.06 -17.99
CA PRO A 223 0.81 -23.36 -19.18
C PRO A 223 1.76 -22.20 -18.84
N ASP A 224 2.46 -21.67 -19.84
CA ASP A 224 3.10 -20.36 -19.71
C ASP A 224 2.07 -19.29 -19.32
N GLY A 225 2.46 -18.34 -18.48
CA GLY A 225 1.56 -17.31 -17.96
C GLY A 225 0.50 -17.84 -17.00
N ALA A 226 0.65 -19.06 -16.46
CA ALA A 226 -0.31 -19.66 -15.54
C ALA A 226 -0.70 -18.69 -14.42
N VAL A 227 -2.00 -18.52 -14.20
CA VAL A 227 -2.54 -17.77 -13.06
C VAL A 227 -2.54 -18.72 -11.87
N ILE A 228 -1.55 -18.60 -11.00
CA ILE A 228 -1.42 -19.46 -9.81
C ILE A 228 -2.24 -18.93 -8.63
N ILE A 229 -2.59 -17.64 -8.67
CA ILE A 229 -3.41 -16.97 -7.65
C ILE A 229 -4.46 -16.10 -8.34
N ALA A 230 -5.72 -16.30 -7.96
CA ALA A 230 -6.84 -15.44 -8.32
C ALA A 230 -7.57 -15.00 -7.04
N ALA A 231 -7.38 -13.75 -6.61
CA ALA A 231 -7.85 -13.29 -5.30
C ALA A 231 -8.82 -12.10 -5.40
N ILE A 232 -10.06 -12.30 -4.96
CA ILE A 232 -10.98 -11.21 -4.66
C ILE A 232 -10.63 -10.71 -3.26
N THR A 233 -9.90 -9.61 -3.19
CA THR A 233 -9.28 -9.08 -1.98
C THR A 233 -9.31 -7.55 -1.99
N SER A 234 -8.70 -6.94 -0.98
CA SER A 234 -8.54 -5.51 -0.76
C SER A 234 -9.82 -4.77 -0.40
N CYS A 235 -9.65 -3.81 0.53
CA CYS A 235 -10.66 -2.78 0.79
C CYS A 235 -11.02 -1.97 -0.46
N THR A 236 -10.14 -1.84 -1.47
CA THR A 236 -10.38 -1.07 -2.71
C THR A 236 -11.67 -1.48 -3.42
N ASN A 237 -11.92 -2.79 -3.49
CA ASN A 237 -13.00 -3.36 -4.28
C ASN A 237 -14.04 -4.10 -3.42
N THR A 238 -13.66 -4.62 -2.25
CA THR A 238 -14.60 -5.35 -1.36
C THR A 238 -15.50 -4.42 -0.54
N SER A 239 -15.17 -3.12 -0.46
CA SER A 239 -16.06 -2.10 0.11
C SER A 239 -17.15 -1.63 -0.86
N ASN A 240 -17.04 -1.97 -2.15
CA ASN A 240 -18.03 -1.63 -3.16
C ASN A 240 -18.94 -2.86 -3.42
N PRO A 241 -20.19 -2.87 -2.91
CA PRO A 241 -21.07 -4.02 -3.07
C PRO A 241 -21.35 -4.37 -4.53
N ARG A 242 -21.36 -3.36 -5.42
CA ARG A 242 -21.61 -3.54 -6.86
C ARG A 242 -20.53 -4.43 -7.49
N ASN A 243 -19.26 -4.23 -7.13
CA ASN A 243 -18.14 -5.04 -7.62
C ASN A 243 -18.18 -6.49 -7.10
N VAL A 244 -18.50 -6.67 -5.82
CA VAL A 244 -18.57 -8.01 -5.20
C VAL A 244 -19.77 -8.80 -5.73
N ILE A 245 -20.93 -8.16 -5.88
CA ILE A 245 -22.12 -8.77 -6.49
C ILE A 245 -21.88 -9.11 -7.97
N ALA A 246 -21.21 -8.24 -8.73
CA ALA A 246 -20.85 -8.55 -10.11
C ALA A 246 -19.99 -9.81 -10.23
N ALA A 247 -19.03 -10.00 -9.31
CA ALA A 247 -18.24 -11.24 -9.27
C ALA A 247 -19.08 -12.47 -8.91
N GLY A 248 -19.99 -12.34 -7.94
CA GLY A 248 -20.92 -13.41 -7.58
C GLY A 248 -21.85 -13.81 -8.73
N LEU A 249 -22.36 -12.82 -9.49
CA LEU A 249 -23.19 -13.06 -10.66
C LEU A 249 -22.41 -13.71 -11.81
N LEU A 250 -21.16 -13.29 -12.04
CA LEU A 250 -20.29 -13.96 -13.01
C LEU A 250 -20.04 -15.42 -12.61
N ALA A 251 -19.77 -15.68 -11.33
CA ALA A 251 -19.61 -17.04 -10.81
C ALA A 251 -20.86 -17.89 -11.02
N ARG A 252 -22.04 -17.33 -10.70
CA ARG A 252 -23.34 -17.96 -10.94
C ARG A 252 -23.56 -18.32 -12.41
N ASN A 253 -23.24 -17.40 -13.31
CA ASN A 253 -23.40 -17.61 -14.76
C ASN A 253 -22.44 -18.69 -15.26
N ALA A 254 -21.20 -18.70 -14.79
CA ALA A 254 -20.22 -19.75 -15.10
C ALA A 254 -20.66 -21.13 -14.59
N ASN A 255 -21.13 -21.23 -13.34
CA ASN A 255 -21.64 -22.49 -12.79
C ASN A 255 -22.84 -23.04 -13.57
N ARG A 256 -23.78 -22.17 -13.99
CA ARG A 256 -24.93 -22.56 -14.82
C ARG A 256 -24.52 -23.15 -16.18
N LEU A 257 -23.37 -22.73 -16.71
CA LEU A 257 -22.80 -23.22 -17.95
C LEU A 257 -21.80 -24.37 -17.74
N GLY A 258 -21.67 -24.88 -16.51
CA GLY A 258 -20.80 -26.03 -16.19
C GLY A 258 -19.30 -25.70 -16.20
N LEU A 259 -18.92 -24.42 -16.16
CA LEU A 259 -17.52 -24.01 -16.10
C LEU A 259 -16.97 -24.15 -14.67
N THR A 260 -15.69 -24.50 -14.56
CA THR A 260 -14.96 -24.58 -13.29
C THR A 260 -13.63 -23.84 -13.40
N ARG A 261 -13.10 -23.35 -12.28
CA ARG A 261 -11.72 -22.84 -12.26
C ARG A 261 -10.71 -23.92 -12.63
N LYS A 262 -9.55 -23.53 -13.17
CA LYS A 262 -8.43 -24.48 -13.39
C LYS A 262 -7.86 -24.95 -12.03
N PRO A 263 -7.38 -26.21 -11.94
CA PRO A 263 -7.03 -26.83 -10.66
C PRO A 263 -5.82 -26.17 -9.98
N TRP A 264 -4.86 -25.63 -10.76
CA TRP A 264 -3.67 -24.95 -10.24
C TRP A 264 -3.94 -23.54 -9.71
N VAL A 265 -5.13 -22.99 -9.93
CA VAL A 265 -5.46 -21.62 -9.50
C VAL A 265 -5.87 -21.62 -8.04
N LYS A 266 -5.03 -21.06 -7.16
CA LYS A 266 -5.41 -20.77 -5.77
C LYS A 266 -6.37 -19.60 -5.73
N THR A 267 -7.64 -19.88 -5.45
CA THR A 267 -8.72 -18.89 -5.38
C THR A 267 -9.00 -18.47 -3.94
N SER A 268 -9.41 -17.21 -3.73
CA SER A 268 -9.80 -16.71 -2.41
C SER A 268 -10.71 -15.50 -2.50
N LEU A 269 -11.64 -15.40 -1.54
CA LEU A 269 -12.39 -14.19 -1.24
C LEU A 269 -11.99 -13.69 0.16
N ALA A 270 -11.52 -12.46 0.27
CA ALA A 270 -11.12 -11.83 1.53
C ALA A 270 -11.79 -10.46 1.68
N PRO A 271 -13.02 -10.40 2.21
CA PRO A 271 -13.73 -9.15 2.39
C PRO A 271 -13.11 -8.29 3.49
N GLY A 272 -13.18 -6.96 3.38
CA GLY A 272 -12.73 -6.05 4.45
C GLY A 272 -13.72 -5.88 5.62
N SER A 273 -14.94 -6.44 5.50
CA SER A 273 -16.01 -6.38 6.51
C SER A 273 -16.86 -7.66 6.51
N LYS A 274 -17.42 -8.01 7.67
CA LYS A 274 -18.39 -9.12 7.80
C LYS A 274 -19.72 -8.82 7.11
N ALA A 275 -20.04 -7.56 6.84
CA ALA A 275 -21.27 -7.18 6.13
C ALA A 275 -21.33 -7.83 4.73
N VAL A 276 -20.17 -8.03 4.10
CA VAL A 276 -20.04 -8.68 2.78
C VAL A 276 -20.58 -10.10 2.77
N GLU A 277 -20.28 -10.88 3.81
CA GLU A 277 -20.80 -12.23 3.92
C GLU A 277 -22.33 -12.24 4.02
N LEU A 278 -22.90 -11.29 4.78
CA LEU A 278 -24.33 -11.22 5.02
C LEU A 278 -25.12 -10.94 3.74
N TYR A 279 -24.73 -9.94 2.95
CA TYR A 279 -25.43 -9.65 1.69
C TYR A 279 -25.15 -10.69 0.59
N LEU A 280 -23.98 -11.34 0.59
CA LEU A 280 -23.70 -12.45 -0.34
C LEU A 280 -24.54 -13.68 -0.02
N LYS A 281 -24.77 -13.95 1.27
CA LYS A 281 -25.69 -15.01 1.71
C LYS A 281 -27.12 -14.68 1.35
N GLU A 282 -27.56 -13.44 1.60
CA GLU A 282 -28.93 -13.00 1.29
C GLU A 282 -29.25 -13.01 -0.22
N SER A 283 -28.27 -12.68 -1.07
CA SER A 283 -28.42 -12.74 -2.53
C SER A 283 -28.29 -14.17 -3.11
N GLY A 284 -27.89 -15.16 -2.31
CA GLY A 284 -27.58 -16.52 -2.77
C GLY A 284 -26.27 -16.64 -3.57
N LEU A 285 -25.48 -15.55 -3.68
CA LEU A 285 -24.25 -15.53 -4.49
C LEU A 285 -23.03 -16.09 -3.75
N LYS A 286 -23.09 -16.20 -2.40
CA LYS A 286 -22.02 -16.82 -1.61
C LYS A 286 -21.72 -18.24 -2.07
N GLU A 287 -22.76 -19.06 -2.22
CA GLU A 287 -22.63 -20.47 -2.63
C GLU A 287 -22.09 -20.60 -4.05
N GLU A 288 -22.45 -19.68 -4.94
CA GLU A 288 -21.98 -19.65 -6.32
C GLU A 288 -20.48 -19.34 -6.41
N LEU A 289 -19.99 -18.41 -5.58
CA LEU A 289 -18.55 -18.13 -5.44
C LEU A 289 -17.80 -19.33 -4.84
N GLU A 290 -18.36 -19.96 -3.80
CA GLU A 290 -17.76 -21.13 -3.15
C GLU A 290 -17.64 -22.33 -4.10
N LYS A 291 -18.64 -22.58 -4.95
CA LYS A 291 -18.59 -23.63 -5.99
C LYS A 291 -17.42 -23.44 -6.97
N LEU A 292 -17.04 -22.19 -7.28
CA LEU A 292 -15.86 -21.87 -8.09
C LEU A 292 -14.55 -21.79 -7.28
N GLY A 293 -14.59 -22.08 -5.98
CA GLY A 293 -13.42 -22.06 -5.10
C GLY A 293 -13.14 -20.72 -4.40
N PHE A 294 -13.98 -19.70 -4.60
CA PHE A 294 -13.85 -18.40 -3.95
C PHE A 294 -14.53 -18.38 -2.56
N GLY A 295 -14.05 -19.26 -1.68
CA GLY A 295 -14.47 -19.25 -0.27
C GLY A 295 -13.95 -18.03 0.48
N ILE A 296 -14.73 -17.58 1.49
CA ILE A 296 -14.27 -16.53 2.41
C ILE A 296 -13.15 -17.12 3.27
N VAL A 297 -11.92 -16.64 3.08
CA VAL A 297 -10.75 -17.15 3.81
C VAL A 297 -10.45 -16.35 5.08
N ALA A 298 -10.78 -15.05 5.08
CA ALA A 298 -10.60 -14.16 6.22
C ALA A 298 -11.30 -12.81 5.97
N PHE A 299 -11.55 -12.07 7.05
CA PHE A 299 -11.92 -10.65 7.00
C PHE A 299 -10.68 -9.78 7.21
N ALA A 300 -9.78 -9.76 6.22
CA ALA A 300 -8.43 -9.19 6.35
C ALA A 300 -7.83 -8.80 4.98
N CYS A 301 -6.65 -8.17 4.99
CA CYS A 301 -5.96 -7.76 3.76
C CYS A 301 -5.47 -8.93 2.89
N THR A 302 -5.03 -10.04 3.50
CA THR A 302 -4.61 -11.29 2.83
C THR A 302 -3.71 -11.05 1.60
N THR A 303 -4.08 -11.54 0.42
CA THR A 303 -3.30 -11.42 -0.82
C THR A 303 -2.96 -9.97 -1.19
N CYS A 304 -3.76 -8.97 -0.80
CA CYS A 304 -3.51 -7.56 -1.11
C CYS A 304 -2.20 -7.02 -0.52
N ASN A 305 -1.76 -7.53 0.64
CA ASN A 305 -0.51 -7.12 1.29
C ASN A 305 0.60 -8.17 1.18
N GLY A 306 0.40 -9.21 0.36
CA GLY A 306 1.35 -10.32 0.17
C GLY A 306 1.17 -11.49 1.14
N MET A 307 0.15 -11.46 2.00
CA MET A 307 -0.24 -12.61 2.84
C MET A 307 -1.10 -13.59 2.03
N SER A 308 -0.56 -14.08 0.93
CA SER A 308 -1.21 -15.02 0.01
C SER A 308 -1.22 -16.46 0.49
N GLY A 309 -0.42 -16.80 1.52
CA GLY A 309 -0.22 -18.15 2.06
C GLY A 309 0.46 -19.12 1.09
N ALA A 310 0.84 -20.31 1.57
CA ALA A 310 1.54 -21.32 0.76
C ALA A 310 0.73 -21.83 -0.45
N LEU A 311 1.42 -22.22 -1.53
CA LEU A 311 0.83 -22.95 -2.64
C LEU A 311 0.80 -24.45 -2.32
N ASP A 312 0.04 -25.23 -3.09
CA ASP A 312 0.19 -26.68 -3.07
C ASP A 312 1.65 -27.04 -3.44
N PRO A 313 2.34 -27.90 -2.65
CA PRO A 313 3.72 -28.28 -2.91
C PRO A 313 3.97 -28.78 -4.34
N LYS A 314 3.00 -29.46 -4.97
CA LYS A 314 3.12 -29.93 -6.36
C LYS A 314 3.15 -28.77 -7.36
N ILE A 315 2.28 -27.79 -7.17
CA ILE A 315 2.24 -26.56 -7.99
C ILE A 315 3.56 -25.80 -7.82
N GLN A 316 4.01 -25.64 -6.57
CA GLN A 316 5.27 -24.97 -6.28
C GLN A 316 6.46 -25.69 -6.94
N GLN A 317 6.54 -27.01 -6.82
CA GLN A 317 7.62 -27.79 -7.40
C GLN A 317 7.63 -27.69 -8.93
N GLU A 318 6.46 -27.74 -9.57
CA GLU A 318 6.37 -27.61 -11.03
C GLU A 318 6.84 -26.23 -11.52
N ILE A 319 6.51 -25.15 -10.81
CA ILE A 319 7.01 -23.80 -11.13
C ILE A 319 8.53 -23.77 -11.10
N ILE A 320 9.13 -24.38 -10.07
CA ILE A 320 10.59 -24.42 -9.88
C ILE A 320 11.26 -25.27 -10.96
N ASP A 321 10.80 -26.51 -11.15
CA ASP A 321 11.42 -27.50 -12.05
C ASP A 321 11.40 -27.04 -13.52
N ARG A 322 10.37 -26.29 -13.92
CA ARG A 322 10.18 -25.83 -15.29
C ARG A 322 10.56 -24.35 -15.50
N ASP A 323 11.04 -23.68 -14.46
CA ASP A 323 11.25 -22.21 -14.43
C ASP A 323 10.03 -21.44 -15.00
N LEU A 324 8.83 -21.89 -14.65
CA LEU A 324 7.60 -21.44 -15.29
C LEU A 324 7.36 -19.94 -15.05
N TYR A 325 6.92 -19.24 -16.10
CA TYR A 325 6.43 -17.89 -15.96
C TYR A 325 5.00 -17.89 -15.38
N ALA A 326 4.91 -17.90 -14.05
CA ALA A 326 3.65 -17.88 -13.31
C ALA A 326 3.25 -16.46 -12.86
N THR A 327 1.94 -16.23 -12.74
CA THR A 327 1.34 -14.90 -12.50
C THR A 327 0.26 -14.94 -11.42
N ALA A 328 -0.09 -13.77 -10.90
CA ALA A 328 -1.25 -13.57 -10.02
C ALA A 328 -2.21 -12.52 -10.60
N VAL A 329 -3.52 -12.72 -10.41
CA VAL A 329 -4.56 -11.75 -10.75
C VAL A 329 -5.35 -11.45 -9.48
N LEU A 330 -5.48 -10.17 -9.11
CA LEU A 330 -6.14 -9.79 -7.87
C LEU A 330 -6.91 -8.48 -8.00
N SER A 331 -7.96 -8.33 -7.19
CA SER A 331 -8.70 -7.07 -7.05
C SER A 331 -8.07 -6.11 -6.04
N GLY A 332 -6.73 -6.12 -5.96
CA GLY A 332 -5.95 -5.24 -5.11
C GLY A 332 -5.73 -3.85 -5.73
N ASN A 333 -4.81 -3.10 -5.14
CA ASN A 333 -4.35 -1.79 -5.63
C ASN A 333 -2.85 -1.76 -5.97
N ARG A 334 -2.08 -2.79 -5.59
CA ARG A 334 -0.64 -2.89 -5.87
C ARG A 334 -0.26 -4.26 -6.39
N ASN A 335 0.67 -4.28 -7.33
CA ASN A 335 1.12 -5.49 -8.01
C ASN A 335 2.64 -5.57 -8.20
N PHE A 336 3.44 -4.75 -7.51
CA PHE A 336 4.91 -4.74 -7.61
C PHE A 336 5.55 -6.14 -7.52
N ASP A 337 6.70 -6.32 -8.16
CA ASP A 337 7.45 -7.58 -8.18
C ASP A 337 7.71 -8.10 -6.76
N GLY A 338 7.49 -9.41 -6.57
CA GLY A 338 7.72 -10.10 -5.29
C GLY A 338 6.74 -9.75 -4.16
N ARG A 339 5.78 -8.85 -4.40
CA ARG A 339 4.80 -8.41 -3.39
C ARG A 339 3.70 -9.43 -3.14
N ILE A 340 3.13 -10.03 -4.19
CA ILE A 340 1.91 -10.85 -4.08
C ILE A 340 2.21 -12.26 -3.59
N HIS A 341 3.15 -12.94 -4.23
CA HIS A 341 3.61 -14.27 -3.85
C HIS A 341 5.05 -14.47 -4.37
N PRO A 342 5.96 -15.13 -3.62
CA PRO A 342 7.34 -15.38 -4.09
C PRO A 342 7.48 -16.19 -5.38
N TYR A 343 6.43 -16.89 -5.81
CA TYR A 343 6.42 -17.74 -7.02
C TYR A 343 5.60 -17.12 -8.16
N ALA A 344 4.98 -15.96 -7.94
CA ALA A 344 4.36 -15.18 -9.00
C ALA A 344 5.40 -14.19 -9.53
N LYS A 345 5.91 -14.42 -10.74
CA LYS A 345 6.91 -13.53 -11.37
C LYS A 345 6.31 -12.15 -11.66
N GLN A 346 5.01 -12.09 -12.00
CA GLN A 346 4.28 -10.84 -12.23
C GLN A 346 2.86 -10.91 -11.65
N ALA A 347 2.27 -9.75 -11.38
CA ALA A 347 0.89 -9.65 -10.92
C ALA A 347 0.09 -8.58 -11.69
N PHE A 348 -1.21 -8.80 -11.79
CA PHE A 348 -2.16 -7.93 -12.48
C PHE A 348 -3.32 -7.53 -11.57
N LEU A 349 -3.65 -6.24 -11.58
CA LEU A 349 -4.85 -5.71 -10.95
C LEU A 349 -6.02 -5.81 -11.92
N ALA A 350 -7.15 -6.31 -11.43
CA ALA A 350 -8.37 -6.45 -12.22
C ALA A 350 -9.62 -6.30 -11.33
N SER A 351 -10.78 -6.04 -11.94
CA SER A 351 -12.05 -6.02 -11.22
C SER A 351 -12.38 -7.42 -10.64
N PRO A 352 -13.12 -7.51 -9.52
CA PRO A 352 -13.55 -8.81 -8.98
C PRO A 352 -14.17 -9.80 -10.00
N PRO A 353 -15.07 -9.40 -10.92
CA PRO A 353 -15.54 -10.32 -11.96
C PRO A 353 -14.43 -10.80 -12.91
N LEU A 354 -13.49 -9.93 -13.30
CA LEU A 354 -12.34 -10.36 -14.10
C LEU A 354 -11.43 -11.35 -13.35
N VAL A 355 -11.26 -11.20 -12.04
CA VAL A 355 -10.51 -12.18 -11.23
C VAL A 355 -11.16 -13.56 -11.33
N VAL A 356 -12.49 -13.64 -11.24
CA VAL A 356 -13.23 -14.91 -11.42
C VAL A 356 -13.04 -15.46 -12.83
N ALA A 357 -13.13 -14.61 -13.86
CA ALA A 357 -12.91 -15.02 -15.25
C ALA A 357 -11.50 -15.60 -15.48
N TYR A 358 -10.46 -14.94 -14.95
CA TYR A 358 -9.08 -15.45 -15.05
C TYR A 358 -8.82 -16.72 -14.25
N ALA A 359 -9.60 -16.98 -13.19
CA ALA A 359 -9.53 -18.28 -12.50
C ALA A 359 -10.08 -19.43 -13.36
N ILE A 360 -11.07 -19.15 -14.21
CA ILE A 360 -11.62 -20.11 -15.19
C ILE A 360 -10.66 -20.30 -16.36
N ALA A 361 -10.09 -19.21 -16.89
CA ALA A 361 -9.10 -19.28 -17.96
C ALA A 361 -7.81 -19.98 -17.51
N GLY A 362 -7.31 -19.65 -16.32
CA GLY A 362 -6.12 -20.24 -15.69
C GLY A 362 -4.77 -19.78 -16.23
N THR A 363 -4.72 -18.88 -17.22
CA THR A 363 -3.50 -18.23 -17.72
C THR A 363 -3.80 -16.81 -18.20
N VAL A 364 -2.85 -15.90 -18.04
CA VAL A 364 -2.92 -14.55 -18.65
C VAL A 364 -2.67 -14.57 -20.15
N ARG A 365 -2.24 -15.71 -20.71
CA ARG A 365 -2.10 -15.90 -22.16
C ARG A 365 -3.46 -16.00 -22.87
N PHE A 366 -4.53 -16.32 -22.14
CA PHE A 366 -5.89 -16.37 -22.66
C PHE A 366 -6.38 -14.96 -23.06
N ASP A 367 -6.81 -14.78 -24.31
CA ASP A 367 -7.43 -13.51 -24.74
C ASP A 367 -8.86 -13.45 -24.18
N ILE A 368 -9.01 -12.79 -23.03
CA ILE A 368 -10.25 -12.76 -22.25
C ILE A 368 -11.47 -12.23 -23.02
N GLU A 369 -11.26 -11.45 -24.09
CA GLU A 369 -12.34 -10.88 -24.90
C GLU A 369 -12.73 -11.78 -26.10
N ARG A 370 -11.87 -12.72 -26.50
CA ARG A 370 -12.03 -13.48 -27.76
C ARG A 370 -12.03 -15.00 -27.59
N ASP A 371 -11.25 -15.51 -26.65
CA ASP A 371 -11.09 -16.94 -26.45
C ASP A 371 -12.32 -17.52 -25.73
N SER A 372 -12.56 -18.81 -25.98
CA SER A 372 -13.70 -19.53 -25.41
C SER A 372 -13.32 -20.16 -24.07
N PHE A 373 -14.13 -19.93 -23.03
CA PHE A 373 -13.96 -20.59 -21.72
C PHE A 373 -14.35 -22.07 -21.73
N GLY A 374 -15.06 -22.50 -22.78
CA GLY A 374 -15.55 -23.85 -22.97
C GLY A 374 -16.63 -23.85 -24.05
N THR A 375 -17.44 -24.90 -24.06
CA THR A 375 -18.62 -24.99 -24.93
C THR A 375 -19.83 -25.30 -24.07
N ASP A 376 -20.96 -24.66 -24.38
CA ASP A 376 -22.21 -24.93 -23.67
C ASP A 376 -22.80 -26.30 -24.07
N ALA A 377 -23.94 -26.65 -23.47
CA ALA A 377 -24.64 -27.91 -23.74
C ALA A 377 -25.09 -28.06 -25.22
N ASN A 378 -25.13 -26.96 -25.99
CA ASN A 378 -25.48 -26.95 -27.42
C ASN A 378 -24.24 -26.88 -28.33
N GLY A 379 -23.02 -26.94 -27.77
CA GLY A 379 -21.77 -26.84 -28.51
C GLY A 379 -21.37 -25.41 -28.91
N LYS A 380 -22.05 -24.37 -28.40
CA LYS A 380 -21.70 -22.97 -28.68
C LYS A 380 -20.51 -22.55 -27.81
N PRO A 381 -19.52 -21.81 -28.37
CA PRO A 381 -18.46 -21.19 -27.57
C PRO A 381 -19.02 -20.28 -26.47
N ILE A 382 -18.49 -20.44 -25.25
CA ILE A 382 -18.83 -19.58 -24.11
C ILE A 382 -17.77 -18.47 -24.03
N LEU A 383 -18.18 -17.22 -24.28
CA LEU A 383 -17.31 -16.05 -24.25
C LEU A 383 -17.55 -15.21 -22.99
N LEU A 384 -16.67 -14.25 -22.70
CA LEU A 384 -16.81 -13.38 -21.52
C LEU A 384 -18.16 -12.66 -21.47
N LYS A 385 -18.66 -12.19 -22.63
CA LYS A 385 -19.96 -11.53 -22.75
C LYS A 385 -21.15 -12.42 -22.34
N ASP A 386 -21.02 -13.74 -22.47
CA ASP A 386 -22.06 -14.70 -22.07
C ASP A 386 -22.05 -14.93 -20.54
N LEU A 387 -20.95 -14.58 -19.87
CA LEU A 387 -20.78 -14.68 -18.41
C LEU A 387 -21.03 -13.34 -17.69
N TRP A 388 -20.80 -12.22 -18.36
CA TRP A 388 -20.80 -10.89 -17.76
C TRP A 388 -22.23 -10.43 -17.39
N PRO A 389 -22.51 -10.06 -16.14
CA PRO A 389 -23.83 -9.58 -15.74
C PRO A 389 -24.14 -8.18 -16.29
N THR A 390 -25.43 -7.88 -16.50
CA THR A 390 -25.84 -6.52 -16.87
C THR A 390 -25.86 -5.59 -15.66
N ASP A 391 -25.74 -4.29 -15.91
CA ASP A 391 -25.76 -3.27 -14.86
C ASP A 391 -27.09 -3.26 -14.10
N GLU A 392 -28.20 -3.48 -14.80
CA GLU A 392 -29.55 -3.55 -14.23
C GLU A 392 -29.71 -4.75 -13.29
N GLU A 393 -29.13 -5.90 -13.66
CA GLU A 393 -29.15 -7.09 -12.80
C GLU A 393 -28.33 -6.86 -11.53
N ILE A 394 -27.12 -6.31 -11.65
CA ILE A 394 -26.29 -5.99 -10.49
C ILE A 394 -27.04 -5.04 -9.55
N ASP A 395 -27.61 -3.96 -10.08
CA ASP A 395 -28.33 -2.96 -9.29
C ASP A 395 -29.59 -3.51 -8.62
N ALA A 396 -30.32 -4.41 -9.29
CA ALA A 396 -31.46 -5.08 -8.70
C ALA A 396 -31.06 -5.93 -7.50
N ILE A 397 -29.97 -6.70 -7.60
CA ILE A 397 -29.47 -7.53 -6.51
C ILE A 397 -28.91 -6.67 -5.37
N VAL A 398 -28.15 -5.61 -5.67
CA VAL A 398 -27.64 -4.67 -4.65
C VAL A 398 -28.80 -4.11 -3.83
N ARG A 399 -29.84 -3.57 -4.48
CA ARG A 399 -31.02 -3.00 -3.80
C ARG A 399 -31.78 -4.05 -2.97
N ALA A 400 -31.85 -5.28 -3.45
CA ALA A 400 -32.59 -6.34 -2.76
C ALA A 400 -31.83 -6.93 -1.55
N SER A 401 -30.49 -6.94 -1.59
CA SER A 401 -29.68 -7.73 -0.66
C SER A 401 -28.75 -6.94 0.25
N VAL A 402 -28.43 -5.66 -0.04
CA VAL A 402 -27.54 -4.85 0.82
C VAL A 402 -28.41 -3.97 1.72
N LYS A 403 -28.39 -4.23 3.03
CA LYS A 403 -29.37 -3.66 3.98
C LYS A 403 -28.72 -3.06 5.23
N PRO A 404 -29.24 -1.94 5.77
CA PRO A 404 -28.74 -1.32 7.01
C PRO A 404 -28.64 -2.28 8.20
N GLU A 405 -29.54 -3.25 8.30
CA GLU A 405 -29.59 -4.22 9.39
C GLU A 405 -28.33 -5.08 9.45
N GLN A 406 -27.74 -5.41 8.29
CA GLN A 406 -26.51 -6.19 8.20
C GLN A 406 -25.32 -5.43 8.78
N PHE A 407 -25.20 -4.14 8.45
CA PHE A 407 -24.15 -3.28 9.00
C PHE A 407 -24.31 -3.10 10.52
N ARG A 408 -25.55 -2.88 11.00
CA ARG A 408 -25.82 -2.81 12.44
C ARG A 408 -25.46 -4.11 13.16
N GLN A 409 -25.83 -5.26 12.59
CA GLN A 409 -25.52 -6.58 13.14
C GLN A 409 -24.01 -6.80 13.29
N VAL A 410 -23.20 -6.28 12.37
CA VAL A 410 -21.73 -6.39 12.42
C VAL A 410 -21.12 -5.37 13.37
N TYR A 411 -21.53 -4.11 13.25
CA TYR A 411 -20.78 -3.00 13.85
C TYR A 411 -21.23 -2.61 15.25
N ILE A 412 -22.50 -2.78 15.62
CA ILE A 412 -22.93 -2.47 16.98
C ILE A 412 -22.18 -3.34 18.01
N PRO A 413 -22.11 -4.68 17.86
CA PRO A 413 -21.39 -5.52 18.81
C PRO A 413 -19.86 -5.33 18.74
N MET A 414 -19.32 -4.95 17.57
CA MET A 414 -17.88 -4.74 17.39
C MET A 414 -17.36 -3.53 18.19
N PHE A 415 -18.18 -2.48 18.31
CA PHE A 415 -17.83 -1.23 19.02
C PHE A 415 -18.52 -1.10 20.38
N GLU A 416 -19.17 -2.15 20.87
CA GLU A 416 -19.79 -2.17 22.19
C GLU A 416 -18.72 -2.02 23.28
N GLN A 417 -18.85 -1.01 24.14
CA GLN A 417 -17.98 -0.84 25.29
C GLN A 417 -18.27 -1.97 26.29
N ARG A 418 -17.28 -2.84 26.52
CA ARG A 418 -17.39 -3.89 27.55
C ARG A 418 -17.18 -3.28 28.94
N SER A 419 -18.00 -3.71 29.89
CA SER A 419 -18.05 -3.29 31.29
C SER A 419 -16.69 -3.08 31.98
N GLU A 420 -16.59 -2.02 32.77
CA GLU A 420 -15.46 -1.66 33.68
C GLU A 420 -15.19 -2.69 34.80
N THR A 421 -15.99 -3.76 34.92
CA THR A 421 -15.77 -4.86 35.87
C THR A 421 -14.62 -5.80 35.49
N ALA A 422 -13.92 -5.54 34.38
CA ALA A 422 -12.70 -6.26 34.03
C ALA A 422 -11.61 -6.03 35.10
N ALA A 423 -10.87 -7.08 35.44
CA ALA A 423 -9.74 -6.99 36.37
C ALA A 423 -8.78 -5.86 35.94
N LYS A 424 -8.33 -5.05 36.89
CA LYS A 424 -7.38 -3.95 36.62
C LYS A 424 -6.12 -4.53 35.99
N VAL A 425 -5.92 -4.26 34.70
CA VAL A 425 -4.73 -4.69 33.96
C VAL A 425 -3.60 -3.71 34.23
N SER A 426 -2.36 -4.21 34.37
CA SER A 426 -1.18 -3.36 34.46
C SER A 426 -1.06 -2.48 33.20
N PRO A 427 -0.79 -1.17 33.35
CA PRO A 427 -0.47 -0.31 32.20
C PRO A 427 0.90 -0.62 31.60
N LEU A 428 1.76 -1.35 32.33
CA LEU A 428 3.07 -1.79 31.86
C LEU A 428 2.96 -3.16 31.20
N TYR A 429 3.48 -3.26 29.98
CA TYR A 429 3.54 -4.51 29.22
C TYR A 429 4.56 -5.47 29.83
N ASP A 430 4.13 -6.71 30.09
CA ASP A 430 5.00 -7.77 30.59
C ASP A 430 5.80 -8.40 29.44
N TRP A 431 7.01 -7.88 29.22
CA TRP A 431 7.86 -8.31 28.12
C TRP A 431 8.32 -9.76 28.29
N ARG A 432 8.07 -10.59 27.27
CA ARG A 432 8.46 -12.00 27.26
C ARG A 432 9.78 -12.21 26.50
N PRO A 433 10.89 -12.61 27.15
CA PRO A 433 12.19 -12.71 26.49
C PRO A 433 12.23 -13.66 25.27
N GLN A 434 11.45 -14.73 25.30
CA GLN A 434 11.36 -15.73 24.23
C GLN A 434 10.33 -15.39 23.13
N SER A 435 9.65 -14.23 23.20
CA SER A 435 8.70 -13.86 22.15
C SER A 435 9.42 -13.51 20.86
N THR A 436 9.05 -14.15 19.76
CA THR A 436 9.45 -13.77 18.40
C THR A 436 8.52 -12.73 17.76
N TYR A 437 7.49 -12.27 18.48
CA TYR A 437 6.46 -11.36 17.95
C TYR A 437 6.48 -9.98 18.61
N ILE A 438 6.63 -9.89 19.93
CA ILE A 438 6.60 -8.63 20.68
C ILE A 438 7.82 -8.55 21.60
N ARG A 439 8.69 -7.57 21.35
CA ARG A 439 9.94 -7.37 22.11
C ARG A 439 10.15 -5.90 22.42
N ARG A 440 10.73 -5.61 23.60
CA ARG A 440 11.07 -4.24 24.00
C ARG A 440 12.06 -3.66 22.99
N PRO A 441 11.74 -2.58 22.28
CA PRO A 441 12.63 -2.03 21.26
C PRO A 441 13.79 -1.24 21.89
N PRO A 442 14.95 -1.14 21.21
CA PRO A 442 16.14 -0.48 21.73
C PRO A 442 16.15 1.04 21.48
N TYR A 443 14.99 1.67 21.26
CA TYR A 443 14.92 3.08 20.82
C TYR A 443 15.45 4.08 21.85
N TRP A 444 15.47 3.70 23.13
CA TRP A 444 15.82 4.57 24.25
C TRP A 444 17.26 4.39 24.74
N GLU A 445 18.05 3.57 24.06
CA GLU A 445 19.38 3.13 24.52
C GLU A 445 20.40 3.20 23.36
N GLY A 446 21.69 3.25 23.70
CA GLY A 446 22.78 3.10 22.73
C GLY A 446 22.87 4.18 21.64
N ALA A 447 23.24 3.77 20.43
CA ALA A 447 23.52 4.67 19.29
C ALA A 447 22.30 5.45 18.76
N LEU A 448 21.08 5.01 19.11
CA LEU A 448 19.84 5.70 18.76
C LEU A 448 19.60 6.95 19.63
N ALA A 449 20.11 6.96 20.86
CA ALA A 449 20.07 8.10 21.77
C ALA A 449 21.30 9.02 21.64
N GLY A 450 22.32 8.60 20.86
CA GLY A 450 23.55 9.36 20.63
C GLY A 450 23.40 10.45 19.55
N GLU A 451 24.28 11.45 19.61
CA GLU A 451 24.38 12.50 18.59
C GLU A 451 24.85 11.89 17.25
N ARG A 452 24.23 12.33 16.14
CA ARG A 452 24.63 11.90 14.79
C ARG A 452 25.86 12.68 14.39
N THR A 453 26.93 11.97 14.03
CA THR A 453 28.22 12.61 13.72
C THR A 453 28.21 13.34 12.39
N LEU A 454 27.48 12.80 11.41
CA LEU A 454 27.48 13.18 10.00
C LEU A 454 28.90 13.30 9.40
N LYS A 455 29.84 12.49 9.91
CA LYS A 455 31.25 12.52 9.51
C LYS A 455 31.79 11.11 9.29
N GLY A 456 32.66 10.95 8.30
CA GLY A 456 33.27 9.67 7.96
C GLY A 456 32.25 8.59 7.62
N LEU A 457 31.09 8.99 7.10
CA LEU A 457 29.98 8.09 6.75
C LEU A 457 30.42 7.14 5.64
N ARG A 458 30.07 5.85 5.76
CA ARG A 458 30.28 4.86 4.70
C ARG A 458 28.96 4.47 4.04
N PRO A 459 28.93 4.31 2.71
CA PRO A 459 27.74 3.81 2.03
C PRO A 459 27.38 2.40 2.49
N LEU A 460 26.17 2.22 3.03
CA LEU A 460 25.58 0.88 3.18
C LEU A 460 25.06 0.37 1.82
N ALA A 461 24.51 1.29 1.01
CA ALA A 461 23.98 0.99 -0.30
C ALA A 461 24.07 2.20 -1.24
N VAL A 462 24.27 1.91 -2.52
CA VAL A 462 24.10 2.84 -3.65
C VAL A 462 22.98 2.27 -4.51
N LEU A 463 21.85 2.96 -4.54
CA LEU A 463 20.61 2.43 -5.07
C LEU A 463 20.13 3.24 -6.28
N GLY A 464 19.42 2.55 -7.17
CA GLY A 464 18.80 3.16 -8.33
C GLY A 464 17.59 4.03 -8.02
N ASP A 465 16.85 4.36 -9.08
CA ASP A 465 15.55 5.02 -8.96
C ASP A 465 14.48 4.05 -8.47
N ASN A 466 13.33 4.59 -8.07
CA ASN A 466 12.11 3.81 -7.82
C ASN A 466 12.22 2.77 -6.69
N ILE A 467 13.12 2.96 -5.72
CA ILE A 467 13.26 2.08 -4.56
C ILE A 467 12.01 2.16 -3.69
N THR A 468 11.17 1.13 -3.76
CA THR A 468 9.96 1.01 -2.93
C THR A 468 10.28 0.67 -1.48
N THR A 469 9.36 1.00 -0.55
CA THR A 469 9.40 0.52 0.84
C THR A 469 9.33 -1.00 0.97
N ASP A 470 8.84 -1.73 -0.04
CA ASP A 470 8.92 -3.19 -0.10
C ASP A 470 10.35 -3.68 -0.39
N HIS A 471 11.19 -2.89 -1.06
CA HIS A 471 12.64 -3.17 -1.15
C HIS A 471 13.34 -2.92 0.17
N LEU A 472 12.99 -1.83 0.87
CA LEU A 472 13.62 -1.41 2.13
C LEU A 472 13.24 -2.32 3.32
N SER A 473 11.98 -2.76 3.38
CA SER A 473 11.45 -3.58 4.47
C SER A 473 10.29 -4.42 3.92
N PRO A 474 10.54 -5.62 3.37
CA PRO A 474 9.50 -6.45 2.76
C PRO A 474 8.43 -6.88 3.78
N SER A 475 7.24 -7.24 3.29
CA SER A 475 6.10 -7.69 4.13
C SER A 475 5.65 -9.12 3.85
N ASN A 476 6.27 -9.79 2.89
CA ASN A 476 5.90 -11.13 2.42
C ASN A 476 6.36 -12.23 3.40
N ALA A 477 6.12 -13.48 3.00
CA ALA A 477 6.50 -14.66 3.78
C ALA A 477 8.01 -14.70 4.06
N ILE A 478 8.38 -15.14 5.27
CA ILE A 478 9.78 -15.31 5.66
C ILE A 478 10.26 -16.67 5.15
N LEU A 479 11.26 -16.67 4.27
CA LEU A 479 11.84 -17.90 3.75
C LEU A 479 12.91 -18.47 4.71
N PRO A 480 13.08 -19.80 4.79
CA PRO A 480 14.07 -20.43 5.67
C PRO A 480 15.51 -19.98 5.45
N ASN A 481 15.88 -19.72 4.20
CA ASN A 481 17.22 -19.28 3.81
C ASN A 481 17.43 -17.76 3.93
N SER A 482 16.46 -17.02 4.47
CA SER A 482 16.61 -15.60 4.77
C SER A 482 17.25 -15.40 6.15
N ALA A 483 17.86 -14.23 6.39
CA ALA A 483 18.46 -13.91 7.69
C ALA A 483 17.44 -14.00 8.84
N ALA A 484 16.19 -13.59 8.58
CA ALA A 484 15.11 -13.71 9.54
C ALA A 484 14.69 -15.18 9.74
N GLY A 485 14.61 -15.99 8.68
CA GLY A 485 14.30 -17.42 8.77
C GLY A 485 15.33 -18.18 9.61
N GLU A 486 16.62 -17.94 9.37
CA GLU A 486 17.71 -18.51 10.18
C GLU A 486 17.61 -18.09 11.66
N TYR A 487 17.26 -16.83 11.92
CA TYR A 487 17.04 -16.34 13.28
C TYR A 487 15.85 -17.04 13.96
N LEU A 488 14.71 -17.14 13.27
CA LEU A 488 13.51 -17.79 13.80
C LEU A 488 13.74 -19.30 14.04
N ALA A 489 14.46 -19.98 13.15
CA ALA A 489 14.90 -21.36 13.35
C ALA A 489 15.78 -21.48 14.61
N ARG A 490 16.74 -20.56 14.81
CA ARG A 490 17.59 -20.53 16.00
C ARG A 490 16.80 -20.28 17.29
N MET A 491 15.68 -19.56 17.19
CA MET A 491 14.74 -19.35 18.29
C MET A 491 13.81 -20.55 18.53
N GLY A 492 13.91 -21.62 17.72
CA GLY A 492 13.13 -22.85 17.88
C GLY A 492 11.74 -22.81 17.27
N LEU A 493 11.46 -21.84 16.38
CA LEU A 493 10.17 -21.75 15.68
C LEU A 493 10.15 -22.74 14.49
N PRO A 494 9.06 -23.51 14.28
CA PRO A 494 8.93 -24.33 13.08
C PRO A 494 8.65 -23.44 11.85
N GLU A 495 8.98 -23.94 10.65
CA GLU A 495 8.91 -23.14 9.41
C GLU A 495 7.49 -22.67 9.10
N GLU A 496 6.49 -23.52 9.34
CA GLU A 496 5.07 -23.17 9.17
C GLU A 496 4.63 -21.95 10.00
N ASP A 497 5.34 -21.66 11.09
CA ASP A 497 5.07 -20.55 11.99
C ASP A 497 5.97 -19.33 11.74
N PHE A 498 6.89 -19.39 10.77
CA PHE A 498 7.70 -18.22 10.36
C PHE A 498 6.84 -17.07 9.85
N ASN A 499 5.66 -17.38 9.32
CA ASN A 499 4.67 -16.40 8.93
C ASN A 499 5.26 -15.36 7.95
N SER A 500 5.12 -14.06 8.22
CA SER A 500 5.58 -13.00 7.32
C SER A 500 6.36 -11.91 8.05
N TYR A 501 7.18 -11.16 7.33
CA TYR A 501 7.87 -10.01 7.91
C TYR A 501 6.91 -8.99 8.53
N ALA A 502 5.69 -8.88 7.99
CA ALA A 502 4.66 -7.99 8.53
C ALA A 502 4.17 -8.42 9.92
N THR A 503 4.04 -9.72 10.19
CA THR A 503 3.56 -10.21 11.49
C THR A 503 4.62 -10.10 12.58
N HIS A 504 5.89 -10.03 12.21
CA HIS A 504 7.03 -9.89 13.13
C HIS A 504 7.45 -8.44 13.42
N ARG A 505 6.68 -7.43 12.98
CA ARG A 505 7.01 -5.99 13.19
C ARG A 505 7.11 -5.56 14.66
N GLY A 506 6.55 -6.34 15.60
CA GLY A 506 6.71 -6.08 17.04
C GLY A 506 8.01 -6.62 17.63
N ASP A 507 8.78 -7.41 16.87
CA ASP A 507 10.08 -7.93 17.27
C ASP A 507 11.18 -7.30 16.41
N HIS A 508 11.92 -6.37 17.01
CA HIS A 508 12.97 -5.65 16.29
C HIS A 508 14.11 -6.55 15.82
N LEU A 509 14.35 -7.70 16.46
CA LEU A 509 15.42 -8.62 16.03
C LEU A 509 15.08 -9.31 14.70
N THR A 510 13.84 -9.78 14.56
CA THR A 510 13.35 -10.33 13.29
C THR A 510 13.22 -9.22 12.24
N ALA A 511 12.62 -8.09 12.60
CA ALA A 511 12.31 -7.02 11.64
C ALA A 511 13.56 -6.30 11.11
N GLN A 512 14.63 -6.13 11.90
CA GLN A 512 15.90 -5.57 11.41
C GLN A 512 16.55 -6.45 10.34
N ARG A 513 16.43 -7.79 10.46
CA ARG A 513 16.92 -8.75 9.46
C ARG A 513 16.17 -8.69 8.13
N ALA A 514 14.99 -8.03 8.12
CA ALA A 514 14.25 -7.74 6.91
C ALA A 514 14.77 -6.50 6.16
N THR A 515 15.61 -5.67 6.79
CA THR A 515 16.09 -4.41 6.20
C THR A 515 16.87 -4.71 4.92
N PHE A 516 16.37 -4.20 3.79
CA PHE A 516 16.87 -4.48 2.44
C PHE A 516 16.89 -5.99 2.05
N ALA A 517 16.05 -6.81 2.67
CA ALA A 517 16.00 -8.25 2.44
C ALA A 517 15.26 -8.69 1.16
N ASN A 518 14.78 -7.74 0.36
CA ASN A 518 14.00 -8.05 -0.82
C ASN A 518 14.88 -8.72 -1.90
N PRO A 519 14.48 -9.88 -2.46
CA PRO A 519 15.25 -10.59 -3.49
C PRO A 519 15.37 -9.81 -4.80
N THR A 520 14.57 -8.75 -5.00
CA THR A 520 14.64 -7.91 -6.19
C THR A 520 15.46 -6.65 -6.05
N LEU A 521 16.01 -6.38 -4.86
CA LEU A 521 16.87 -5.22 -4.64
C LEU A 521 18.09 -5.27 -5.56
N VAL A 522 18.46 -4.11 -6.11
CA VAL A 522 19.69 -3.92 -6.87
C VAL A 522 20.51 -2.87 -6.15
N ASN A 523 21.60 -3.31 -5.51
CA ASN A 523 22.57 -2.44 -4.88
C ASN A 523 23.78 -2.30 -5.81
N GLU A 524 24.01 -1.12 -6.36
CA GLU A 524 25.01 -0.86 -7.41
C GLU A 524 26.45 -1.17 -6.93
N MET A 525 26.70 -1.18 -5.62
CA MET A 525 28.00 -1.61 -5.06
C MET A 525 28.18 -3.14 -4.99
N ALA A 526 27.12 -3.94 -5.08
CA ALA A 526 27.18 -5.40 -4.97
C ALA A 526 27.65 -6.03 -6.28
N VAL A 527 28.90 -5.80 -6.65
CA VAL A 527 29.51 -6.26 -7.91
C VAL A 527 30.30 -7.54 -7.68
N VAL A 528 29.96 -8.58 -8.44
CA VAL A 528 30.70 -9.86 -8.50
C VAL A 528 31.02 -10.13 -9.96
N ASP A 529 32.28 -10.47 -10.26
CA ASP A 529 32.78 -10.70 -11.62
C ASP A 529 32.42 -9.59 -12.63
N GLY A 530 32.48 -8.34 -12.16
CA GLY A 530 32.19 -7.14 -12.97
C GLY A 530 30.69 -6.90 -13.24
N LYS A 531 29.79 -7.66 -12.62
CA LYS A 531 28.33 -7.49 -12.77
C LYS A 531 27.67 -7.19 -11.44
N VAL A 532 26.77 -6.20 -11.45
CA VAL A 532 25.89 -5.91 -10.32
C VAL A 532 24.96 -7.10 -10.09
N GLN A 533 24.91 -7.57 -8.86
CA GLN A 533 24.08 -8.70 -8.45
C GLN A 533 22.74 -8.21 -7.92
N LYS A 534 21.67 -8.95 -8.25
CA LYS A 534 20.32 -8.73 -7.72
C LYS A 534 20.15 -9.55 -6.43
N GLY A 535 19.54 -8.95 -5.42
CA GLY A 535 19.24 -9.59 -4.14
C GLY A 535 19.60 -8.74 -2.92
N SER A 536 19.40 -9.32 -1.74
CA SER A 536 19.75 -8.74 -0.45
C SER A 536 21.27 -8.77 -0.23
N LEU A 537 22.00 -7.90 -0.94
CA LEU A 537 23.46 -7.89 -0.99
C LEU A 537 24.04 -6.49 -0.74
N ALA A 538 25.20 -6.45 -0.11
CA ALA A 538 26.02 -5.24 0.06
C ALA A 538 27.51 -5.58 -0.03
N ARG A 539 28.32 -4.57 -0.37
CA ARG A 539 29.78 -4.68 -0.35
C ARG A 539 30.31 -3.99 0.88
N ILE A 540 31.00 -4.74 1.75
CA ILE A 540 31.60 -4.20 2.96
C ILE A 540 32.87 -3.44 2.58
N GLU A 541 32.85 -2.13 2.75
CA GLU A 541 34.01 -1.25 2.64
C GLU A 541 34.68 -1.01 4.01
N PRO A 542 36.03 -0.94 4.06
CA PRO A 542 36.98 -0.94 2.94
C PRO A 542 37.40 -2.35 2.45
N ASP A 543 36.81 -3.42 2.99
CA ASP A 543 37.21 -4.80 2.75
C ASP A 543 36.98 -5.27 1.29
N GLY A 544 36.06 -4.62 0.57
CA GLY A 544 35.67 -4.95 -0.81
C GLY A 544 34.87 -6.25 -0.95
N LYS A 545 34.44 -6.87 0.16
CA LYS A 545 33.76 -8.17 0.16
C LYS A 545 32.26 -8.00 0.01
N VAL A 546 31.67 -8.64 -1.01
CA VAL A 546 30.21 -8.74 -1.15
C VAL A 546 29.66 -9.83 -0.23
N THR A 547 28.67 -9.49 0.58
CA THR A 547 27.97 -10.40 1.49
C THR A 547 26.46 -10.20 1.40
N ARG A 548 25.69 -11.08 2.07
CA ARG A 548 24.28 -10.78 2.34
C ARG A 548 24.18 -9.51 3.19
N MET A 549 23.13 -8.73 2.96
CA MET A 549 22.98 -7.40 3.54
C MET A 549 23.02 -7.43 5.07
N TRP A 550 22.36 -8.41 5.69
CA TRP A 550 22.30 -8.51 7.14
C TRP A 550 23.68 -8.64 7.78
N GLU A 551 24.57 -9.43 7.18
CA GLU A 551 25.95 -9.60 7.63
C GLU A 551 26.77 -8.32 7.48
N ALA A 552 26.52 -7.54 6.41
CA ALA A 552 27.14 -6.23 6.25
C ALA A 552 26.65 -5.25 7.33
N ILE A 553 25.35 -5.26 7.63
CA ILE A 553 24.76 -4.48 8.73
C ILE A 553 25.38 -4.87 10.07
N GLU A 554 25.41 -6.17 10.41
CA GLU A 554 26.04 -6.65 11.66
C GLU A 554 27.51 -6.23 11.75
N THR A 555 28.27 -6.38 10.65
CA THR A 555 29.68 -5.95 10.59
C THR A 555 29.84 -4.46 10.89
N TYR A 556 28.99 -3.59 10.33
CA TYR A 556 29.07 -2.15 10.58
C TYR A 556 28.56 -1.75 11.97
N MET A 557 27.57 -2.45 12.51
CA MET A 557 27.12 -2.28 13.89
C MET A 557 28.25 -2.59 14.88
N GLU A 558 28.99 -3.69 14.67
CA GLU A 558 30.16 -4.05 15.49
C GLU A 558 31.28 -3.00 15.38
N ARG A 559 31.54 -2.50 14.17
CA ARG A 559 32.52 -1.43 13.91
C ARG A 559 32.09 -0.07 14.48
N LYS A 560 30.84 0.09 14.90
CA LYS A 560 30.22 1.39 15.25
C LYS A 560 30.42 2.42 14.14
N GLN A 561 30.33 1.97 12.89
CA GLN A 561 30.56 2.80 11.72
C GLN A 561 29.30 3.63 11.42
N PRO A 562 29.37 4.97 11.35
CA PRO A 562 28.25 5.76 10.87
C PRO A 562 28.06 5.53 9.37
N LEU A 563 26.81 5.36 8.92
CA LEU A 563 26.48 4.97 7.55
C LEU A 563 25.65 6.02 6.80
N ILE A 564 25.71 5.96 5.48
CA ILE A 564 24.90 6.74 4.54
C ILE A 564 24.26 5.82 3.50
N VAL A 565 23.11 6.21 2.95
CA VAL A 565 22.56 5.61 1.73
C VAL A 565 22.56 6.66 0.62
N ILE A 566 23.00 6.26 -0.57
CA ILE A 566 22.89 7.07 -1.79
C ILE A 566 21.81 6.43 -2.67
N ALA A 567 20.89 7.22 -3.20
CA ALA A 567 19.77 6.71 -3.99
C ALA A 567 19.43 7.59 -5.20
N GLY A 568 18.69 7.02 -6.15
CA GLY A 568 18.13 7.72 -7.30
C GLY A 568 16.83 8.48 -6.97
N ALA A 569 15.99 8.66 -7.99
CA ALA A 569 14.70 9.33 -7.87
C ALA A 569 13.65 8.45 -7.15
N ASP A 570 12.62 9.09 -6.58
CA ASP A 570 11.45 8.43 -5.97
C ASP A 570 11.80 7.41 -4.86
N TYR A 571 12.82 7.72 -4.05
CA TYR A 571 13.26 6.86 -2.96
C TYR A 571 12.20 6.74 -1.86
N GLY A 572 11.83 5.50 -1.53
CA GLY A 572 10.86 5.17 -0.48
C GLY A 572 9.40 5.11 -0.96
N GLN A 573 9.15 4.85 -2.24
CA GLN A 573 7.77 4.81 -2.74
C GLN A 573 6.91 3.67 -2.17
N GLY A 574 5.60 3.88 -2.11
CA GLY A 574 4.63 2.84 -1.77
C GLY A 574 4.06 2.91 -0.35
N SER A 575 4.34 1.90 0.48
CA SER A 575 3.65 1.69 1.77
C SER A 575 4.14 2.67 2.84
N SER A 576 3.25 3.09 3.73
CA SER A 576 3.56 3.99 4.86
C SER A 576 4.43 3.38 5.98
N ARG A 577 4.93 2.16 5.81
CA ARG A 577 5.59 1.38 6.87
C ARG A 577 6.81 2.11 7.43
N ASP A 578 6.78 2.38 8.72
CA ASP A 578 7.88 3.04 9.43
C ASP A 578 9.10 2.13 9.61
N TRP A 579 8.94 0.81 9.51
CA TRP A 579 10.04 -0.15 9.52
C TRP A 579 11.05 0.06 8.38
N ALA A 580 10.63 0.66 7.26
CA ALA A 580 11.55 1.09 6.22
C ALA A 580 12.52 2.19 6.69
N ALA A 581 12.17 2.98 7.71
CA ALA A 581 13.05 3.95 8.36
C ALA A 581 13.70 3.39 9.63
N LYS A 582 12.94 2.66 10.47
CA LYS A 582 13.46 2.03 11.70
C LYS A 582 14.62 1.08 11.38
N GLY A 583 14.44 0.18 10.40
CA GLY A 583 15.49 -0.76 9.98
C GLY A 583 16.75 -0.06 9.50
N VAL A 584 16.59 0.97 8.65
CA VAL A 584 17.70 1.79 8.13
C VAL A 584 18.46 2.50 9.27
N ARG A 585 17.73 3.14 10.20
CA ARG A 585 18.35 3.79 11.35
C ARG A 585 19.05 2.80 12.28
N LEU A 586 18.41 1.65 12.54
CA LEU A 586 18.96 0.58 13.39
C LEU A 586 20.21 -0.07 12.78
N ALA A 587 20.35 -0.04 11.46
CA ALA A 587 21.58 -0.45 10.78
C ALA A 587 22.76 0.53 10.99
N GLY A 588 22.50 1.75 11.50
CA GLY A 588 23.52 2.78 11.72
C GLY A 588 23.54 3.90 10.68
N VAL A 589 22.54 3.96 9.80
CA VAL A 589 22.43 5.05 8.80
C VAL A 589 22.03 6.36 9.50
N GLU A 590 22.83 7.40 9.29
CA GLU A 590 22.59 8.75 9.84
C GLU A 590 22.01 9.70 8.78
N ALA A 591 22.32 9.50 7.50
CA ALA A 591 21.84 10.33 6.41
C ALA A 591 21.49 9.51 5.17
N ILE A 592 20.57 10.04 4.35
CA ILE A 592 20.28 9.53 3.02
C ILE A 592 20.39 10.68 2.04
N VAL A 593 21.13 10.50 0.95
CA VAL A 593 21.19 11.46 -0.15
C VAL A 593 20.56 10.83 -1.38
N ALA A 594 19.44 11.39 -1.85
CA ALA A 594 18.68 10.87 -2.98
C ALA A 594 18.47 11.95 -4.05
N GLU A 595 18.06 11.54 -5.25
CA GLU A 595 17.61 12.50 -6.29
C GLU A 595 16.16 12.95 -6.02
N GLY A 596 15.40 12.20 -5.22
CA GLY A 596 14.09 12.59 -4.71
C GLY A 596 13.54 11.60 -3.68
N PHE A 597 12.60 12.05 -2.85
CA PHE A 597 11.95 11.24 -1.83
C PHE A 597 10.43 11.22 -1.98
N GLU A 598 9.85 10.06 -1.65
CA GLU A 598 8.42 9.96 -1.43
C GLU A 598 8.00 10.45 -0.04
N ARG A 599 6.85 11.14 0.03
CA ARG A 599 6.47 12.01 1.15
C ARG A 599 6.52 11.30 2.50
N ILE A 600 5.81 10.18 2.62
CA ILE A 600 5.65 9.46 3.90
C ILE A 600 7.00 8.89 4.37
N HIS A 601 7.80 8.35 3.43
CA HIS A 601 9.08 7.77 3.78
C HIS A 601 10.06 8.83 4.30
N ARG A 602 10.12 10.00 3.66
CA ARG A 602 10.89 11.15 4.14
C ARG A 602 10.53 11.52 5.59
N THR A 603 9.23 11.63 5.91
CA THR A 603 8.78 11.93 7.28
C THR A 603 9.17 10.82 8.26
N ASN A 604 9.08 9.55 7.86
CA ASN A 604 9.50 8.42 8.70
C ASN A 604 11.01 8.45 9.01
N LEU A 605 11.85 8.84 8.04
CA LEU A 605 13.30 8.99 8.23
C LEU A 605 13.59 10.05 9.29
N ILE A 606 12.95 11.22 9.18
CA ILE A 606 13.05 12.32 10.15
C ILE A 606 12.60 11.86 11.53
N GLY A 607 11.48 11.12 11.60
CA GLY A 607 10.97 10.58 12.86
C GLY A 607 11.91 9.60 13.56
N MET A 608 12.82 8.97 12.82
CA MET A 608 13.89 8.11 13.35
C MET A 608 15.25 8.83 13.52
N GLY A 609 15.31 10.14 13.23
CA GLY A 609 16.54 10.93 13.32
C GLY A 609 17.53 10.69 12.18
N VAL A 610 17.08 10.17 11.02
CA VAL A 610 17.88 10.08 9.79
C VAL A 610 17.68 11.37 8.99
N LEU A 611 18.77 11.98 8.50
CA LEU A 611 18.72 13.23 7.74
C LEU A 611 18.46 12.96 6.24
N PRO A 612 17.28 13.33 5.69
CA PRO A 612 17.04 13.24 4.25
C PRO A 612 17.67 14.45 3.52
N LEU A 613 18.46 14.17 2.49
CA LEU A 613 19.18 15.15 1.68
C LEU A 613 18.88 14.90 0.21
N GLU A 614 18.63 15.96 -0.56
CA GLU A 614 18.31 15.84 -1.98
C GLU A 614 19.42 16.48 -2.83
N PHE A 615 19.88 15.77 -3.86
CA PHE A 615 20.79 16.36 -4.84
C PHE A 615 20.13 17.56 -5.53
N LYS A 616 20.94 18.55 -5.94
CA LYS A 616 20.44 19.64 -6.77
C LYS A 616 20.07 19.16 -8.17
N PRO A 617 19.10 19.79 -8.86
CA PRO A 617 18.73 19.42 -10.22
C PRO A 617 19.95 19.32 -11.14
N GLY A 618 20.06 18.21 -11.88
CA GLY A 618 21.18 17.93 -12.78
C GLY A 618 22.38 17.25 -12.12
N THR A 619 22.42 17.15 -10.80
CA THR A 619 23.42 16.37 -10.05
C THR A 619 22.81 15.05 -9.62
N THR A 620 23.48 13.94 -9.92
CA THR A 620 23.04 12.59 -9.55
C THR A 620 24.22 11.77 -9.04
N ARG A 621 23.93 10.59 -8.48
CA ARG A 621 24.98 9.61 -8.12
C ARG A 621 25.85 9.24 -9.33
N LEU A 622 25.26 9.23 -10.53
CA LEU A 622 25.94 8.91 -11.78
C LEU A 622 26.86 10.04 -12.24
N THR A 623 26.40 11.30 -12.20
CA THR A 623 27.25 12.44 -12.60
C THR A 623 28.42 12.66 -11.63
N LEU A 624 28.26 12.24 -10.38
CA LEU A 624 29.31 12.28 -9.35
C LEU A 624 30.23 11.06 -9.37
N GLY A 625 29.89 10.01 -10.13
CA GLY A 625 30.64 8.78 -10.24
C GLY A 625 30.72 7.99 -8.94
N ILE A 626 29.66 8.00 -8.13
CA ILE A 626 29.63 7.33 -6.83
C ILE A 626 29.61 5.81 -7.03
N ASP A 627 30.62 5.10 -6.51
CA ASP A 627 30.73 3.64 -6.61
C ASP A 627 30.64 2.89 -5.27
N GLY A 628 30.56 3.65 -4.17
CA GLY A 628 30.44 3.16 -2.80
C GLY A 628 31.75 3.06 -2.05
N THR A 629 32.91 3.25 -2.70
CA THR A 629 34.24 3.20 -2.05
C THR A 629 34.59 4.46 -1.26
N GLU A 630 33.84 5.54 -1.48
CA GLU A 630 34.06 6.85 -0.86
C GLU A 630 33.63 6.88 0.61
N THR A 631 34.08 7.91 1.32
CA THR A 631 33.48 8.31 2.61
C THR A 631 32.86 9.70 2.50
N PHE A 632 31.87 9.98 3.36
CA PHE A 632 31.05 11.19 3.25
C PHE A 632 30.97 11.97 4.56
N ASP A 633 30.98 13.29 4.46
CA ASP A 633 30.56 14.19 5.56
C ASP A 633 29.38 15.06 5.10
N VAL A 634 28.54 15.51 6.04
CA VAL A 634 27.49 16.50 5.77
C VAL A 634 27.71 17.73 6.66
N ILE A 635 27.90 18.89 6.03
CA ILE A 635 28.27 20.14 6.71
C ILE A 635 27.25 21.24 6.41
N GLY A 636 26.79 21.92 7.46
CA GLY A 636 25.96 23.12 7.36
C GLY A 636 24.98 23.24 8.54
N GLU A 637 24.39 24.41 8.69
CA GLU A 637 23.32 24.65 9.66
C GLU A 637 22.00 24.08 9.11
N ARG A 638 21.29 23.29 9.89
CA ARG A 638 20.04 22.66 9.46
C ARG A 638 18.89 23.64 9.68
N LYS A 639 18.39 24.21 8.58
CA LYS A 639 17.16 25.01 8.52
C LYS A 639 16.23 24.41 7.47
N PRO A 640 14.92 24.71 7.50
CA PRO A 640 14.00 24.15 6.53
C PRO A 640 14.47 24.43 5.09
N ARG A 641 14.66 23.37 4.30
CA ARG A 641 15.03 23.41 2.86
C ARG A 641 16.33 24.15 2.50
N THR A 642 17.18 24.45 3.48
CA THR A 642 18.46 25.12 3.21
C THR A 642 19.44 24.21 2.48
N ASP A 643 20.44 24.82 1.86
CA ASP A 643 21.53 24.09 1.25
C ASP A 643 22.56 23.68 2.31
N LEU A 644 22.90 22.39 2.30
CA LEU A 644 24.02 21.81 3.03
C LEU A 644 25.08 21.37 2.02
N ARG A 645 26.27 21.02 2.52
CA ARG A 645 27.37 20.48 1.71
C ARG A 645 27.58 19.00 2.02
N LEU A 646 27.43 18.17 0.99
CA LEU A 646 27.91 16.80 0.99
C LEU A 646 29.38 16.81 0.59
N VAL A 647 30.27 16.39 1.49
CA VAL A 647 31.70 16.26 1.21
C VAL A 647 31.99 14.81 0.87
N ILE A 648 32.49 14.54 -0.33
CA ILE A 648 32.85 13.21 -0.82
C ILE A 648 34.37 13.09 -0.78
N HIS A 649 34.87 12.13 -0.02
CA HIS A 649 36.28 11.80 0.06
C HIS A 649 36.53 10.53 -0.77
N ARG A 650 37.17 10.69 -1.92
CA ARG A 650 37.47 9.58 -2.82
C ARG A 650 38.72 8.83 -2.37
N LYS A 651 38.82 7.56 -2.78
CA LYS A 651 39.97 6.69 -2.47
C LYS A 651 41.30 7.22 -3.03
N ASN A 652 41.26 8.00 -4.12
CA ASN A 652 42.43 8.66 -4.70
C ASN A 652 42.89 9.92 -3.92
N GLY A 653 42.22 10.27 -2.82
CA GLY A 653 42.50 11.46 -2.00
C GLY A 653 41.80 12.73 -2.48
N GLU A 654 41.07 12.68 -3.58
CA GLU A 654 40.27 13.80 -4.07
C GLU A 654 39.10 14.09 -3.12
N ARG A 655 38.87 15.38 -2.88
CA ARG A 655 37.78 15.87 -2.05
C ARG A 655 36.84 16.71 -2.90
N VAL A 656 35.59 16.25 -3.03
CA VAL A 656 34.54 16.94 -3.80
C VAL A 656 33.49 17.46 -2.84
N GLU A 657 33.07 18.72 -3.01
CA GLU A 657 31.94 19.28 -2.27
C GLU A 657 30.76 19.47 -3.20
N VAL A 658 29.60 18.96 -2.80
CA VAL A 658 28.36 19.01 -3.58
C VAL A 658 27.28 19.69 -2.76
N PRO A 659 26.60 20.74 -3.29
CA PRO A 659 25.43 21.29 -2.62
C PRO A 659 24.28 20.27 -2.66
N VAL A 660 23.62 20.09 -1.52
CA VAL A 660 22.44 19.24 -1.36
C VAL A 660 21.37 20.01 -0.58
N THR A 661 20.11 19.82 -0.94
CA THR A 661 18.98 20.42 -0.22
C THR A 661 18.68 19.61 1.04
N CYS A 662 18.63 20.27 2.20
CA CYS A 662 18.13 19.69 3.44
C CYS A 662 16.63 19.42 3.32
N ARG A 663 16.18 18.17 3.31
CA ARG A 663 14.74 17.84 3.16
C ARG A 663 13.99 17.80 4.48
N LEU A 664 14.42 18.61 5.45
CA LEU A 664 13.57 19.08 6.55
C LEU A 664 12.76 20.24 5.97
N ASP A 665 11.45 20.07 5.85
CA ASP A 665 10.54 20.96 5.13
C ASP A 665 9.84 21.97 6.05
N SER A 666 9.93 21.83 7.39
CA SER A 666 9.36 22.74 8.39
C SER A 666 10.25 22.90 9.63
N ASP A 667 10.02 23.95 10.43
CA ASP A 667 10.73 24.17 11.70
C ASP A 667 10.46 23.04 12.71
N GLU A 668 9.25 22.47 12.71
CA GLU A 668 8.92 21.31 13.54
C GLU A 668 9.76 20.09 13.16
N GLU A 669 9.99 19.85 11.88
CA GLU A 669 10.83 18.72 11.44
C GLU A 669 12.30 18.93 11.83
N VAL A 670 12.79 20.18 11.81
CA VAL A 670 14.11 20.52 12.35
C VAL A 670 14.17 20.22 13.85
N SER A 671 13.17 20.67 14.60
CA SER A 671 13.02 20.42 16.03
C SER A 671 13.01 18.93 16.38
N ILE A 672 12.24 18.11 15.64
CA ILE A 672 12.19 16.65 15.78
C ILE A 672 13.54 16.01 15.45
N TYR A 673 14.15 16.40 14.32
CA TYR A 673 15.43 15.85 13.90
C TYR A 673 16.51 16.15 14.95
N GLU A 674 16.67 17.40 15.37
CA GLU A 674 17.70 17.81 16.33
C GLU A 674 17.55 17.09 17.68
N ALA A 675 16.31 16.83 18.12
CA ALA A 675 16.04 16.01 19.31
C ALA A 675 16.47 14.53 19.17
N GLY A 676 16.75 14.04 17.95
CA GLY A 676 17.12 12.65 17.67
C GLY A 676 15.99 11.80 17.09
N GLY A 677 14.86 12.41 16.72
CA GLY A 677 13.66 11.76 16.24
C GLY A 677 12.44 11.99 17.15
N VAL A 678 11.27 11.54 16.71
CA VAL A 678 9.97 11.81 17.39
C VAL A 678 9.95 11.23 18.80
N LEU A 679 10.45 10.00 18.99
CA LEU A 679 10.44 9.36 20.30
C LEU A 679 11.32 10.13 21.30
N GLN A 680 12.52 10.56 20.90
CA GLN A 680 13.39 11.34 21.76
C GLN A 680 12.81 12.72 22.05
N ARG A 681 12.17 13.35 21.06
CA ARG A 681 11.47 14.61 21.27
C ARG A 681 10.36 14.48 22.31
N PHE A 682 9.56 13.43 22.20
CA PHE A 682 8.51 13.16 23.19
C PHE A 682 9.06 12.97 24.61
N ALA A 683 10.18 12.24 24.76
CA ALA A 683 10.79 12.09 26.07
C ALA A 683 11.27 13.42 26.66
N GLN A 684 11.80 14.33 25.83
CA GLN A 684 12.15 15.69 26.25
C GLN A 684 10.91 16.47 26.70
N ASP A 685 9.84 16.49 25.88
CA ASP A 685 8.60 17.19 26.20
C ASP A 685 7.97 16.66 27.51
N PHE A 686 7.95 15.33 27.72
CA PHE A 686 7.43 14.70 28.93
C PHE A 686 8.25 15.06 30.18
N LEU A 687 9.58 15.16 30.05
CA LEU A 687 10.44 15.58 31.16
C LEU A 687 10.28 17.08 31.46
N GLU A 688 10.02 17.92 30.45
CA GLU A 688 9.73 19.34 30.61
C GLU A 688 8.39 19.57 31.30
N SER A 689 7.31 18.91 30.85
CA SER A 689 5.98 19.07 31.46
C SER A 689 5.94 18.65 32.93
N ASN A 690 6.69 17.60 33.30
CA ASN A 690 6.77 17.15 34.69
C ASN A 690 7.60 18.09 35.57
N LYS A 691 8.52 18.87 35.00
CA LYS A 691 9.22 19.93 35.74
C LYS A 691 8.36 21.17 35.94
N GLU A 692 7.46 21.47 35.01
CA GLU A 692 6.51 22.58 35.16
C GLU A 692 5.38 22.26 36.14
N ALA A 693 5.00 20.99 36.25
CA ALA A 693 3.98 20.51 37.17
C ALA A 693 4.48 20.28 38.62
N ALA A 694 5.80 20.20 38.83
CA ALA A 694 6.44 20.00 40.13
C ALA A 694 6.98 21.32 40.69
#